data_AF-A0A959B1D2-F1
#
_entry.id   AF-A0A959B1D2-F1
#
_cell.length_a   1.000
_cell.length_b   1.000
_cell.length_c   1.000
_cell.angle_alpha   90.00
_cell.angle_beta   90.00
_cell.angle_gamma   90.00
#
_symmetry.space_group_name_H-M   'P 1'
#
loop_
_entity.id
_entity.type
_entity.pdbx_description
1 polymer ?
#
loop_
_entity_poly.entity_id
_entity_poly.type
_entity_poly.pdbx_seq_one_letter_code
_entity_poly.pdbx_strand_id
1 'polypeptide(L)'
;MKPIFISALFAVLLAFSANAQQRRQGPEQECATRLSPEAAALYQQQTEPQFQKFLRQFPNGYTAGRAALLQVPVQIHIVRRSDGTGGIAETTIWNEFENFIKPYYTASNLDFVFCNATHYINSDAYYNISGDAEGDAMSAANNVPNVLNIYFVNDPDGACGWARFTSDLPVDYIVIANGCADNQSTVAHEIGHYFDLFHTHETAFGVECPDGSNCGSAGDLLCDTPADPDVSGMVNGSCVYTGNATACGGQAYAPDPTNIMSYSVKSCRTFFSPQQIAKIAFTSLVGRSYLDYNCTPVNDVCSGAFPLVCGQTTSVDISSATAVDNPGIFCGTNSDGSEPGVWYVIEGTGDVITVSSCNAGTDYDSKIQVFSGSCGSLSCEAGNDDFGGCGLSAQVEFCTEVGVDYYVYLFGFNGNVGRAELSVSCTTFPAPWESANVGSTGAGNNYDYTCDDKYHISAGSVNNNLNSDNLATIGQQLCGDFEITVLVEGITPNGYAGLLARESNSSGSKMVGMYTNRSNMVRWESRTVTNGNKGVNFFSRPAPYWLRLKRQGNWFYGYYSYNGINFSIVTAQQVALSNCLEAGMAAFTNIPGATATAVFSNVSVGGGSPLIVLPPTEVEQAGLERQGSNIALFPNPARDVVTLSFSELQFGEAGNTSSKPQFGGTLRLRNELGQLLEERRLDEPTERMDWDVNSLNPGLYFIEVQREGQATQVLRFVKAE
;
A
#
# COMPACT_ATOMS: atom_id res chain seq x y z
N MET A 1 0.72 -85.16 30.31
CA MET A 1 0.27 -84.95 31.72
C MET A 1 0.24 -83.45 31.98
N LYS A 2 -0.81 -82.97 32.66
CA LYS A 2 -1.30 -81.58 32.79
C LYS A 2 -0.24 -80.45 32.74
N PRO A 3 -0.51 -79.32 32.05
CA PRO A 3 0.20 -78.07 32.31
C PRO A 3 -0.52 -77.26 33.40
N ILE A 4 0.27 -76.70 34.31
CA ILE A 4 -0.12 -75.83 35.42
C ILE A 4 0.23 -74.38 35.05
N PHE A 5 -0.68 -73.49 35.40
CA PHE A 5 -0.64 -72.02 35.29
C PHE A 5 0.66 -71.38 35.81
N ILE A 6 1.09 -70.30 35.15
CA ILE A 6 1.38 -69.00 35.77
C ILE A 6 1.21 -67.90 34.71
N SER A 7 0.28 -67.01 35.00
CA SER A 7 0.00 -65.75 34.34
C SER A 7 1.07 -64.73 34.73
N ALA A 8 1.87 -64.24 33.77
CA ALA A 8 2.57 -62.94 33.80
C ALA A 8 3.48 -62.78 32.57
N LEU A 9 2.91 -62.60 31.37
CA LEU A 9 3.72 -62.22 30.19
C LEU A 9 2.87 -61.53 29.11
N PHE A 10 2.10 -60.51 29.47
CA PHE A 10 1.34 -59.69 28.49
C PHE A 10 1.17 -58.23 28.94
N ALA A 11 2.16 -57.68 29.65
CA ALA A 11 2.14 -56.30 30.15
C ALA A 11 3.48 -55.54 30.03
N VAL A 12 4.34 -55.89 29.07
CA VAL A 12 5.65 -55.21 28.87
C VAL A 12 5.86 -54.65 27.45
N LEU A 13 4.92 -54.85 26.51
CA LEU A 13 5.04 -54.34 25.12
C LEU A 13 4.10 -53.17 24.77
N LEU A 14 3.47 -52.54 25.77
CA LEU A 14 2.63 -51.34 25.60
C LEU A 14 3.13 -50.12 26.40
N ALA A 15 4.37 -50.15 26.91
CA ALA A 15 4.96 -49.06 27.70
C ALA A 15 6.14 -48.34 27.02
N PHE A 16 6.42 -48.60 25.73
CA PHE A 16 7.48 -47.90 24.99
C PHE A 16 6.99 -47.02 23.82
N SER A 17 5.68 -46.89 23.62
CA SER A 17 5.10 -46.02 22.57
C SER A 17 4.25 -44.87 23.10
N ALA A 18 4.25 -44.62 24.42
CA ALA A 18 3.49 -43.53 25.04
C ALA A 18 4.35 -42.35 25.56
N ASN A 19 5.69 -42.44 25.44
CA ASN A 19 6.60 -41.37 25.92
C ASN A 19 7.21 -40.50 24.80
N ALA A 20 6.82 -40.69 23.53
CA ALA A 20 7.24 -39.81 22.42
C ALA A 20 6.26 -38.65 22.14
N GLN A 21 5.06 -38.66 22.72
CA GLN A 21 4.04 -37.63 22.48
C GLN A 21 3.84 -36.64 23.64
N GLN A 22 4.64 -36.72 24.71
CA GLN A 22 4.52 -35.82 25.87
C GLN A 22 5.67 -34.81 26.04
N ARG A 23 6.52 -34.61 25.02
CA ARG A 23 7.51 -33.51 24.99
C ARG A 23 7.06 -32.25 24.22
N ARG A 24 5.80 -32.15 23.79
CA ARG A 24 5.33 -31.09 22.88
C ARG A 24 4.46 -30.02 23.53
N GLN A 25 4.84 -29.48 24.69
CA GLN A 25 4.25 -28.25 25.26
C GLN A 25 5.29 -27.50 26.11
N GLY A 26 6.44 -27.17 25.52
CA GLY A 26 7.28 -26.06 26.00
C GLY A 26 6.90 -24.78 25.25
N PRO A 27 7.23 -23.58 25.76
CA PRO A 27 7.18 -22.37 24.94
C PRO A 27 8.03 -22.59 23.68
N GLU A 28 7.49 -22.21 22.53
CA GLU A 28 8.16 -22.27 21.23
C GLU A 28 9.49 -21.53 21.31
N GLN A 29 10.58 -22.12 20.80
CA GLN A 29 11.89 -21.50 20.86
C GLN A 29 11.96 -20.36 19.82
N GLU A 30 12.18 -19.13 20.27
CA GLU A 30 12.12 -17.92 19.42
C GLU A 30 13.10 -17.95 18.23
N CYS A 31 14.35 -18.37 18.47
CA CYS A 31 15.42 -18.51 17.48
C CYS A 31 16.44 -19.56 17.98
N ALA A 32 17.09 -20.26 17.05
CA ALA A 32 18.11 -21.26 17.34
C ALA A 32 19.53 -20.85 16.90
N THR A 33 19.71 -19.63 16.37
CA THR A 33 21.02 -19.05 16.07
C THR A 33 21.82 -18.87 17.36
N ARG A 34 23.03 -19.44 17.42
CA ARG A 34 23.90 -19.38 18.60
C ARG A 34 25.31 -18.98 18.22
N LEU A 35 25.86 -18.02 18.95
CA LEU A 35 27.27 -17.66 18.84
C LEU A 35 28.11 -18.55 19.77
N SER A 36 29.02 -19.35 19.20
CA SER A 36 29.96 -20.14 20.02
C SER A 36 31.03 -19.23 20.65
N PRO A 37 31.57 -19.59 21.83
CA PRO A 37 32.67 -18.83 22.44
C PRO A 37 33.89 -18.67 21.52
N GLU A 38 34.19 -19.69 20.72
CA GLU A 38 35.26 -19.65 19.73
C GLU A 38 34.96 -18.66 18.60
N ALA A 39 33.73 -18.65 18.08
CA ALA A 39 33.28 -17.69 17.07
C ALA A 39 33.27 -16.25 17.62
N ALA A 40 32.81 -16.07 18.86
CA ALA A 40 32.85 -14.78 19.56
C ALA A 40 34.29 -14.24 19.65
N ALA A 41 35.24 -15.08 20.09
CA ALA A 41 36.65 -14.70 20.17
C ALA A 41 37.23 -14.34 18.79
N LEU A 42 36.89 -15.10 17.76
CA LEU A 42 37.33 -14.83 16.38
C LEU A 42 36.78 -13.48 15.89
N TYR A 43 35.48 -13.24 16.09
CA TYR A 43 34.79 -12.02 15.71
C TYR A 43 35.42 -10.79 16.38
N GLN A 44 35.63 -10.83 17.71
CA GLN A 44 36.30 -9.74 18.46
C GLN A 44 37.71 -9.47 17.97
N GLN A 45 38.46 -10.50 17.56
CA GLN A 45 39.84 -10.33 17.11
C GLN A 45 39.95 -9.78 15.69
N GLN A 46 39.06 -10.21 14.78
CA GLN A 46 39.24 -10.03 13.34
C GLN A 46 38.24 -9.03 12.73
N THR A 47 36.97 -9.16 13.08
CA THR A 47 35.86 -8.45 12.43
C THR A 47 35.56 -7.15 13.16
N GLU A 48 35.46 -7.18 14.49
CA GLU A 48 35.06 -6.02 15.30
C GLU A 48 35.98 -4.80 15.10
N PRO A 49 37.32 -4.90 15.07
CA PRO A 49 38.18 -3.74 14.82
C PRO A 49 37.97 -3.11 13.43
N GLN A 50 37.60 -3.93 12.44
CA GLN A 50 37.31 -3.45 11.08
C GLN A 50 35.95 -2.76 11.03
N PHE A 51 34.94 -3.36 11.64
CA PHE A 51 33.62 -2.74 11.78
C PHE A 51 33.70 -1.40 12.50
N GLN A 52 34.40 -1.31 13.63
CA GLN A 52 34.59 -0.03 14.35
C GLN A 52 35.30 1.04 13.50
N LYS A 53 36.18 0.63 12.58
CA LYS A 53 36.80 1.56 11.62
C LYS A 53 35.79 2.04 10.57
N PHE A 54 34.95 1.14 10.06
CA PHE A 54 33.86 1.46 9.14
C PHE A 54 32.83 2.40 9.80
N LEU A 55 32.41 2.08 11.03
CA LEU A 55 31.41 2.84 11.78
C LEU A 55 31.84 4.29 12.02
N ARG A 56 33.12 4.58 12.25
CA ARG A 56 33.63 5.96 12.37
C ARG A 56 33.52 6.78 11.08
N GLN A 57 33.42 6.11 9.93
CA GLN A 57 33.33 6.75 8.61
C GLN A 57 31.89 6.87 8.11
N PHE A 58 30.96 6.13 8.73
CA PHE A 58 29.54 6.08 8.40
C PHE A 58 28.75 7.40 8.61
N PRO A 59 28.98 8.24 9.65
CA PRO A 59 28.17 9.43 9.92
C PRO A 59 28.33 10.58 8.92
N ASN A 60 29.39 10.59 8.10
CA ASN A 60 29.76 11.72 7.24
C ASN A 60 29.23 11.61 5.80
N GLY A 61 28.00 11.10 5.62
CA GLY A 61 27.38 10.99 4.29
C GLY A 61 27.91 9.84 3.44
N TYR A 62 28.40 8.77 4.06
CA TYR A 62 28.57 7.50 3.37
C TYR A 62 27.20 6.85 3.23
N THR A 63 26.51 7.06 2.10
CA THR A 63 25.77 5.94 1.50
C THR A 63 26.80 4.84 1.37
N ALA A 64 26.59 3.67 1.99
CA ALA A 64 27.61 2.66 2.26
C ALA A 64 28.50 2.31 1.03
N GLY A 65 29.55 3.09 0.75
CA GLY A 65 30.50 2.92 -0.36
C GLY A 65 29.92 2.85 -1.78
N ARG A 66 28.59 2.83 -1.96
CA ARG A 66 27.89 2.61 -3.21
C ARG A 66 26.84 3.70 -3.41
N ALA A 67 26.82 4.26 -4.62
CA ALA A 67 25.77 5.19 -5.04
C ALA A 67 24.47 4.47 -5.45
N ALA A 68 24.58 3.17 -5.77
CA ALA A 68 23.47 2.31 -6.14
C ALA A 68 23.23 1.24 -5.07
N LEU A 69 22.00 0.77 -5.00
CA LEU A 69 21.53 -0.20 -4.04
C LEU A 69 22.09 -1.61 -4.38
N LEU A 70 22.57 -2.36 -3.38
CA LEU A 70 23.10 -3.71 -3.59
C LEU A 70 21.93 -4.70 -3.70
N GLN A 71 21.74 -5.27 -4.89
CA GLN A 71 20.81 -6.37 -5.11
C GLN A 71 21.40 -7.65 -4.53
N VAL A 72 20.78 -8.16 -3.46
CA VAL A 72 21.14 -9.41 -2.81
C VAL A 72 20.34 -10.53 -3.47
N PRO A 73 20.97 -11.40 -4.25
CA PRO A 73 20.31 -12.52 -4.89
C PRO A 73 19.86 -13.53 -3.85
N VAL A 74 18.57 -13.88 -3.83
CA VAL A 74 17.97 -14.84 -2.89
C VAL A 74 17.54 -16.10 -3.61
N GLN A 75 17.93 -17.26 -3.07
CA GLN A 75 17.39 -18.55 -3.45
C GLN A 75 16.48 -19.08 -2.35
N ILE A 76 15.21 -19.24 -2.71
CA ILE A 76 14.22 -19.89 -1.85
C ILE A 76 14.27 -21.40 -2.07
N HIS A 77 14.36 -22.14 -0.97
CA HIS A 77 14.23 -23.58 -0.92
C HIS A 77 13.00 -23.96 -0.10
N ILE A 78 11.99 -24.58 -0.71
CA ILE A 78 10.81 -25.06 0.01
C ILE A 78 10.94 -26.57 0.20
N VAL A 79 11.08 -26.99 1.46
CA VAL A 79 11.19 -28.40 1.81
C VAL A 79 9.80 -29.00 2.04
N ARG A 80 9.54 -30.08 1.33
CA ARG A 80 8.29 -30.83 1.32
C ARG A 80 8.53 -32.27 1.73
N ARG A 81 7.45 -32.99 2.01
CA ARG A 81 7.50 -34.45 2.17
C ARG A 81 7.95 -35.11 0.88
N SER A 82 8.44 -36.35 0.96
CA SER A 82 8.94 -37.08 -0.21
C SER A 82 7.87 -37.29 -1.29
N ASP A 83 6.58 -37.24 -0.93
CA ASP A 83 5.44 -37.34 -1.84
C ASP A 83 5.03 -35.99 -2.48
N GLY A 84 5.77 -34.91 -2.20
CA GLY A 84 5.51 -33.56 -2.72
C GLY A 84 4.44 -32.79 -1.94
N THR A 85 3.90 -33.34 -0.85
CA THR A 85 2.92 -32.64 0.00
C THR A 85 3.57 -31.83 1.12
N GLY A 86 2.81 -30.89 1.69
CA GLY A 86 3.33 -29.94 2.68
C GLY A 86 4.18 -28.84 2.03
N GLY A 87 4.99 -28.18 2.85
CA GLY A 87 5.68 -26.95 2.48
C GLY A 87 4.78 -25.72 2.59
N ILE A 88 5.41 -24.55 2.60
CA ILE A 88 4.72 -23.26 2.60
C ILE A 88 4.32 -22.86 1.17
N ALA A 89 3.30 -22.01 1.05
CA ALA A 89 2.96 -21.40 -0.23
C ALA A 89 4.00 -20.34 -0.60
N GLU A 90 4.40 -20.32 -1.87
CA GLU A 90 5.38 -19.37 -2.38
C GLU A 90 4.91 -17.92 -2.21
N THR A 91 3.62 -17.68 -2.43
CA THR A 91 2.97 -16.38 -2.27
C THR A 91 3.09 -15.82 -0.85
N THR A 92 3.11 -16.68 0.17
CA THR A 92 3.32 -16.27 1.56
C THR A 92 4.73 -15.69 1.75
N ILE A 93 5.74 -16.34 1.19
CA ILE A 93 7.14 -15.87 1.25
C ILE A 93 7.29 -14.55 0.49
N TRP A 94 6.74 -14.48 -0.72
CA TRP A 94 6.78 -13.26 -1.54
C TRP A 94 6.15 -12.07 -0.82
N ASN A 95 4.95 -12.24 -0.28
CA ASN A 95 4.27 -11.19 0.45
C ASN A 95 5.06 -10.73 1.69
N GLU A 96 5.70 -11.64 2.41
CA GLU A 96 6.56 -11.28 3.55
C GLU A 96 7.74 -10.42 3.08
N PHE A 97 8.44 -10.84 2.02
CA PHE A 97 9.61 -10.14 1.52
C PHE A 97 9.30 -8.75 1.00
N GLU A 98 8.26 -8.61 0.17
CA GLU A 98 7.89 -7.34 -0.45
C GLU A 98 7.37 -6.33 0.57
N ASN A 99 6.51 -6.76 1.50
CA ASN A 99 5.80 -5.84 2.39
C ASN A 99 6.59 -5.49 3.65
N PHE A 100 7.50 -6.37 4.11
CA PHE A 100 8.18 -6.20 5.40
C PHE A 100 9.70 -6.30 5.30
N ILE A 101 10.24 -7.37 4.70
CA ILE A 101 11.69 -7.62 4.73
C ILE A 101 12.45 -6.56 3.93
N LYS A 102 12.13 -6.34 2.65
CA LYS A 102 12.83 -5.33 1.82
C LYS A 102 12.83 -3.93 2.45
N PRO A 103 11.70 -3.40 2.98
CA PRO A 103 11.69 -2.14 3.72
C PRO A 103 12.70 -2.07 4.86
N TYR A 104 12.81 -3.11 5.71
CA TYR A 104 13.72 -3.10 6.86
C TYR A 104 15.20 -3.00 6.48
N TYR A 105 15.59 -3.49 5.29
CA TYR A 105 16.98 -3.53 4.85
C TYR A 105 17.37 -2.39 3.89
N THR A 106 16.40 -1.60 3.42
CA THR A 106 16.64 -0.51 2.46
C THR A 106 17.61 0.53 3.02
N ALA A 107 17.55 0.85 4.32
CA ALA A 107 18.48 1.77 4.97
C ALA A 107 19.94 1.27 5.01
N SER A 108 20.14 -0.05 4.89
CA SER A 108 21.46 -0.68 4.74
C SER A 108 21.94 -0.69 3.28
N ASN A 109 21.20 -0.04 2.38
CA ASN A 109 21.43 -0.01 0.93
C ASN A 109 21.40 -1.42 0.30
N LEU A 110 20.51 -2.28 0.79
CA LEU A 110 20.25 -3.64 0.28
C LEU A 110 18.80 -3.77 -0.23
N ASP A 111 18.61 -4.57 -1.28
CA ASP A 111 17.30 -5.02 -1.79
C ASP A 111 17.44 -6.49 -2.17
N PHE A 112 16.42 -7.28 -1.88
CA PHE A 112 16.46 -8.71 -2.08
C PHE A 112 15.83 -9.06 -3.41
N VAL A 113 16.58 -9.70 -4.30
CA VAL A 113 16.11 -10.06 -5.64
C VAL A 113 16.05 -11.58 -5.73
N PHE A 114 14.89 -12.11 -6.10
CA PHE A 114 14.76 -13.53 -6.39
C PHE A 114 15.28 -13.76 -7.81
N CYS A 115 16.33 -14.58 -7.92
CA CYS A 115 17.05 -14.78 -9.19
C CYS A 115 16.70 -16.09 -9.90
N ASN A 116 16.19 -17.06 -9.15
CA ASN A 116 15.91 -18.41 -9.62
C ASN A 116 14.54 -18.83 -9.14
N ALA A 117 13.86 -19.67 -9.93
CA ALA A 117 12.64 -20.31 -9.50
C ALA A 117 12.83 -21.01 -8.14
N THR A 118 11.76 -21.05 -7.35
CA THR A 118 11.78 -21.72 -6.05
C THR A 118 12.26 -23.16 -6.19
N HIS A 119 13.27 -23.55 -5.40
CA HIS A 119 13.82 -24.89 -5.41
C HIS A 119 13.03 -25.78 -4.43
N TYR A 120 12.23 -26.69 -4.97
CA TYR A 120 11.47 -27.65 -4.17
C TYR A 120 12.29 -28.89 -3.80
N ILE A 121 12.46 -29.14 -2.51
CA ILE A 121 13.19 -30.29 -1.97
C ILE A 121 12.19 -31.27 -1.36
N ASN A 122 11.87 -32.36 -2.07
CA ASN A 122 10.97 -33.39 -1.57
C ASN A 122 11.77 -34.43 -0.76
N SER A 123 11.82 -34.27 0.57
CA SER A 123 12.61 -35.11 1.46
C SER A 123 12.00 -35.17 2.86
N ASP A 124 11.47 -36.32 3.25
CA ASP A 124 11.00 -36.52 4.63
C ASP A 124 12.13 -36.39 5.67
N ALA A 125 13.39 -36.59 5.25
CA ALA A 125 14.56 -36.42 6.10
C ALA A 125 14.89 -34.95 6.39
N TYR A 126 14.52 -34.03 5.50
CA TYR A 126 14.71 -32.58 5.70
C TYR A 126 13.41 -31.84 6.03
N TYR A 127 12.26 -32.53 5.96
CA TYR A 127 10.97 -31.89 6.19
C TYR A 127 10.84 -31.35 7.62
N ASN A 128 11.37 -32.06 8.62
CA ASN A 128 11.65 -31.54 9.95
C ASN A 128 13.13 -31.78 10.22
N ILE A 129 13.84 -30.78 10.72
CA ILE A 129 15.28 -30.87 10.97
C ILE A 129 15.61 -30.50 12.41
N SER A 130 16.65 -31.12 12.97
CA SER A 130 17.13 -30.86 14.32
C SER A 130 18.59 -30.42 14.33
N GLY A 131 18.76 -29.11 14.51
CA GLY A 131 20.03 -28.45 14.73
C GLY A 131 20.97 -28.40 13.52
N ASP A 132 22.14 -27.85 13.81
CA ASP A 132 23.18 -27.49 12.86
C ASP A 132 23.62 -28.62 11.94
N ALA A 133 23.82 -29.84 12.46
CA ALA A 133 24.36 -30.94 11.65
C ALA A 133 23.43 -31.36 10.51
N GLU A 134 22.11 -31.35 10.74
CA GLU A 134 21.13 -31.69 9.70
C GLU A 134 20.96 -30.53 8.70
N GLY A 135 20.99 -29.28 9.19
CA GLY A 135 20.99 -28.09 8.33
C GLY A 135 22.25 -28.00 7.45
N ASP A 136 23.42 -28.36 7.97
CA ASP A 136 24.68 -28.39 7.22
C ASP A 136 24.68 -29.47 6.14
N ALA A 137 24.12 -30.64 6.46
CA ALA A 137 23.95 -31.70 5.47
C ALA A 137 22.98 -31.28 4.35
N MET A 138 21.90 -30.58 4.70
CA MET A 138 20.93 -30.05 3.75
C MET A 138 21.56 -28.97 2.86
N SER A 139 22.26 -27.98 3.45
CA SER A 139 22.90 -26.89 2.72
C SER A 139 24.04 -27.37 1.83
N ALA A 140 24.87 -28.31 2.30
CA ALA A 140 25.93 -28.91 1.51
C ALA A 140 25.40 -29.63 0.24
N ALA A 141 24.17 -30.14 0.28
CA ALA A 141 23.56 -30.82 -0.85
C ALA A 141 22.81 -29.88 -1.81
N ASN A 142 22.32 -28.73 -1.34
CA ASN A 142 21.32 -27.95 -2.06
C ASN A 142 21.66 -26.46 -2.26
N ASN A 143 22.69 -25.93 -1.59
CA ASN A 143 23.05 -24.53 -1.71
C ASN A 143 23.38 -24.16 -3.15
N VAL A 144 22.80 -23.05 -3.58
CA VAL A 144 23.17 -22.37 -4.82
C VAL A 144 24.32 -21.41 -4.51
N PRO A 145 25.39 -21.38 -5.33
CA PRO A 145 26.50 -20.47 -5.12
C PRO A 145 26.10 -19.02 -5.43
N ASN A 146 26.77 -18.07 -4.77
CA ASN A 146 26.60 -16.63 -4.97
C ASN A 146 25.21 -16.06 -4.67
N VAL A 147 24.43 -16.73 -3.81
CA VAL A 147 23.10 -16.28 -3.38
C VAL A 147 22.92 -16.47 -1.88
N LEU A 148 21.99 -15.71 -1.31
CA LEU A 148 21.44 -15.94 0.03
C LEU A 148 20.48 -17.14 -0.04
N ASN A 149 20.90 -18.28 0.50
CA ASN A 149 20.11 -19.50 0.53
C ASN A 149 19.21 -19.52 1.77
N ILE A 150 17.89 -19.59 1.56
CA ILE A 150 16.89 -19.63 2.65
C ILE A 150 16.02 -20.87 2.50
N TYR A 151 16.01 -21.72 3.52
CA TYR A 151 15.28 -22.97 3.58
C TYR A 151 14.03 -22.85 4.43
N PHE A 152 12.87 -23.14 3.85
CA PHE A 152 11.59 -23.20 4.54
C PHE A 152 11.25 -24.65 4.84
N VAL A 153 11.27 -25.00 6.13
CA VAL A 153 11.05 -26.36 6.64
C VAL A 153 9.80 -26.42 7.51
N ASN A 154 9.22 -27.59 7.72
CA ASN A 154 8.01 -27.69 8.53
C ASN A 154 8.26 -27.37 10.02
N ASP A 155 9.34 -27.93 10.58
CA ASP A 155 9.66 -27.78 12.00
C ASP A 155 11.20 -27.90 12.19
N PRO A 156 11.89 -26.80 12.51
CA PRO A 156 13.29 -26.80 12.89
C PRO A 156 13.47 -27.03 14.40
N ASP A 157 13.05 -28.19 14.89
CA ASP A 157 13.13 -28.62 16.30
C ASP A 157 12.45 -27.66 17.29
N GLY A 158 11.29 -27.13 16.91
CA GLY A 158 10.50 -26.20 17.72
C GLY A 158 11.03 -24.78 17.75
N ALA A 159 12.07 -24.46 16.97
CA ALA A 159 12.50 -23.08 16.74
C ALA A 159 11.74 -22.43 15.59
N CYS A 160 11.65 -21.09 15.57
CA CYS A 160 11.14 -20.38 14.39
C CYS A 160 12.17 -20.26 13.25
N GLY A 161 13.47 -20.34 13.56
CA GLY A 161 14.53 -20.29 12.56
C GLY A 161 15.94 -20.28 13.16
N TRP A 162 16.93 -20.33 12.28
CA TRP A 162 18.32 -20.00 12.58
C TRP A 162 19.08 -19.56 11.32
N ALA A 163 20.21 -18.89 11.50
CA ALA A 163 21.12 -18.47 10.44
C ALA A 163 22.58 -18.82 10.77
N ARG A 164 23.42 -18.79 9.73
CA ARG A 164 24.88 -18.90 9.84
C ARG A 164 25.54 -17.53 9.84
N PHE A 165 26.44 -17.29 10.80
CA PHE A 165 27.28 -16.10 10.85
C PHE A 165 28.41 -16.19 9.83
N THR A 166 29.07 -15.08 9.53
CA THR A 166 30.26 -15.12 8.65
C THR A 166 31.41 -15.93 9.23
N SER A 167 31.44 -16.12 10.56
CA SER A 167 32.38 -17.00 11.24
C SER A 167 32.20 -18.49 10.90
N ASP A 168 31.01 -18.87 10.41
CA ASP A 168 30.67 -20.26 10.08
C ASP A 168 31.02 -20.61 8.62
N LEU A 169 31.47 -19.62 7.82
CA LEU A 169 31.85 -19.84 6.43
C LEU A 169 32.90 -20.97 6.31
N PRO A 170 32.76 -21.86 5.30
CA PRO A 170 31.90 -21.72 4.12
C PRO A 170 30.47 -22.27 4.27
N VAL A 171 30.06 -22.70 5.46
CA VAL A 171 28.68 -23.15 5.69
C VAL A 171 27.77 -21.94 5.76
N ASP A 172 26.78 -21.87 4.85
CA ASP A 172 26.13 -20.61 4.58
C ASP A 172 24.66 -20.72 4.16
N TYR A 173 23.73 -20.48 5.08
CA TYR A 173 22.29 -20.57 4.83
C TYR A 173 21.48 -19.99 6.00
N ILE A 174 20.18 -19.83 5.76
CA ILE A 174 19.15 -19.57 6.76
C ILE A 174 18.11 -20.69 6.73
N VAL A 175 17.56 -21.04 7.89
CA VAL A 175 16.39 -21.92 8.04
C VAL A 175 15.27 -21.15 8.69
N ILE A 176 14.06 -21.28 8.13
CA ILE A 176 12.82 -20.68 8.62
C ILE A 176 11.78 -21.79 8.76
N ALA A 177 11.07 -21.81 9.90
CA ALA A 177 9.89 -22.65 10.07
C ALA A 177 8.73 -22.12 9.22
N ASN A 178 8.02 -23.00 8.50
CA ASN A 178 6.86 -22.62 7.69
C ASN A 178 5.82 -21.83 8.48
N GLY A 179 5.62 -22.16 9.76
CA GLY A 179 4.66 -21.48 10.65
C GLY A 179 5.13 -20.12 11.18
N CYS A 180 6.38 -19.73 10.94
CA CYS A 180 6.96 -18.45 11.38
C CYS A 180 7.36 -17.54 10.22
N ALA A 181 7.03 -17.91 8.98
CA ALA A 181 7.52 -17.24 7.78
C ALA A 181 6.76 -15.95 7.41
N ASP A 182 5.59 -15.67 8.00
CA ASP A 182 4.69 -14.58 7.64
C ASP A 182 4.28 -13.71 8.84
N ASN A 183 5.21 -13.53 9.78
CA ASN A 183 4.98 -12.78 11.01
C ASN A 183 5.74 -11.45 11.08
N GLN A 184 6.21 -10.95 9.94
CA GLN A 184 6.94 -9.68 9.75
C GLN A 184 8.32 -9.64 10.40
N SER A 185 8.62 -10.54 11.34
CA SER A 185 9.77 -10.41 12.23
C SER A 185 10.79 -11.53 12.05
N THR A 186 10.36 -12.79 11.88
CA THR A 186 11.28 -13.95 11.96
C THR A 186 12.27 -13.97 10.80
N VAL A 187 11.79 -13.76 9.57
CA VAL A 187 12.67 -13.75 8.39
C VAL A 187 13.68 -12.60 8.49
N ALA A 188 13.23 -11.41 8.92
CA ALA A 188 14.11 -10.27 9.14
C ALA A 188 15.13 -10.53 10.26
N HIS A 189 14.71 -11.19 11.34
CA HIS A 189 15.59 -11.55 12.44
C HIS A 189 16.73 -12.46 11.99
N GLU A 190 16.42 -13.54 11.26
CA GLU A 190 17.44 -14.49 10.81
C GLU A 190 18.33 -13.90 9.70
N ILE A 191 17.81 -13.03 8.83
CA ILE A 191 18.65 -12.29 7.88
C ILE A 191 19.58 -11.31 8.62
N GLY A 192 19.14 -10.76 9.76
CA GLY A 192 19.97 -9.93 10.63
C GLY A 192 21.19 -10.72 11.13
N HIS A 193 20.96 -11.93 11.65
CA HIS A 193 22.04 -12.84 12.04
C HIS A 193 22.95 -13.23 10.88
N TYR A 194 22.38 -13.52 9.71
CA TYR A 194 23.17 -13.79 8.51
C TYR A 194 24.14 -12.65 8.20
N PHE A 195 23.77 -11.39 8.46
CA PHE A 195 24.65 -10.22 8.34
C PHE A 195 25.40 -9.83 9.64
N ASP A 196 25.65 -10.80 10.53
CA ASP A 196 26.41 -10.68 11.78
C ASP A 196 25.79 -9.76 12.85
N LEU A 197 24.49 -9.50 12.81
CA LEU A 197 23.81 -8.93 13.97
C LEU A 197 23.68 -9.99 15.07
N PHE A 198 24.02 -9.63 16.29
CA PHE A 198 23.80 -10.49 17.46
C PHE A 198 22.47 -10.14 18.11
N HIS A 199 21.96 -11.06 18.93
CA HIS A 199 20.82 -10.75 19.77
C HIS A 199 21.13 -9.54 20.66
N THR A 200 20.17 -8.65 20.88
CA THR A 200 20.34 -7.50 21.79
C THR A 200 20.73 -7.92 23.21
N HIS A 201 20.39 -9.15 23.60
CA HIS A 201 20.71 -9.76 24.90
C HIS A 201 21.92 -10.70 24.84
N GLU A 202 22.81 -10.55 23.86
CA GLU A 202 24.00 -11.38 23.73
C GLU A 202 24.92 -11.26 24.96
N THR A 203 25.49 -12.38 25.40
CA THR A 203 26.33 -12.46 26.60
C THR A 203 27.67 -13.16 26.38
N ALA A 204 27.92 -13.70 25.20
CA ALA A 204 29.20 -14.32 24.83
C ALA A 204 30.39 -13.35 24.98
N PHE A 205 30.13 -12.04 24.84
CA PHE A 205 31.12 -10.98 25.03
C PHE A 205 31.14 -10.41 26.47
N GLY A 206 30.23 -10.86 27.33
CA GLY A 206 29.99 -10.32 28.67
C GLY A 206 28.62 -9.66 28.79
N VAL A 207 28.18 -9.45 30.03
CA VAL A 207 26.90 -8.78 30.34
C VAL A 207 27.02 -7.29 30.08
N GLU A 208 26.13 -6.75 29.26
CA GLU A 208 26.05 -5.31 29.00
C GLU A 208 25.43 -4.55 30.18
N CYS A 209 26.04 -3.42 30.53
CA CYS A 209 25.57 -2.52 31.57
C CYS A 209 24.55 -1.52 31.01
N PRO A 210 23.39 -1.33 31.67
CA PRO A 210 22.36 -0.37 31.21
C PRO A 210 22.81 1.09 31.12
N ASP A 211 23.95 1.45 31.71
CA ASP A 211 24.53 2.80 31.62
C ASP A 211 25.41 3.01 30.37
N GLY A 212 25.54 1.99 29.51
CA GLY A 212 26.35 2.01 28.29
C GLY A 212 27.86 2.00 28.54
N SER A 213 28.32 1.77 29.77
CA SER A 213 29.75 1.84 30.10
C SER A 213 30.62 0.80 29.41
N ASN A 214 30.05 -0.31 28.97
CA ASN A 214 30.76 -1.42 28.32
C ASN A 214 30.14 -1.91 26.99
N CYS A 215 29.19 -1.17 26.41
CA CYS A 215 28.46 -1.57 25.18
C CYS A 215 29.39 -1.90 23.98
N GLY A 216 30.56 -1.28 23.87
CA GLY A 216 31.53 -1.59 22.81
C GLY A 216 32.37 -2.86 23.05
N SER A 217 32.10 -3.61 24.12
CA SER A 217 32.90 -4.77 24.55
C SER A 217 32.09 -5.93 25.15
N ALA A 218 30.80 -5.72 25.40
CA ALA A 218 29.84 -6.64 25.99
C ALA A 218 28.49 -6.46 25.27
N GLY A 219 27.50 -7.33 25.52
CA GLY A 219 26.22 -7.25 24.82
C GLY A 219 26.33 -7.69 23.37
N ASP A 220 25.61 -7.02 22.48
CA ASP A 220 25.65 -7.22 21.02
C ASP A 220 26.80 -6.45 20.31
N LEU A 221 27.64 -5.77 21.11
CA LEU A 221 28.75 -4.92 20.68
C LEU A 221 28.33 -3.61 19.98
N LEU A 222 27.07 -3.20 20.13
CA LEU A 222 26.53 -1.96 19.57
C LEU A 222 26.10 -1.03 20.72
N CYS A 223 26.46 0.25 20.62
CA CYS A 223 26.20 1.20 21.70
C CYS A 223 24.91 2.02 21.54
N ASP A 224 24.20 1.85 20.42
CA ASP A 224 22.90 2.49 20.19
C ASP A 224 21.71 1.52 20.34
N THR A 225 22.00 0.26 20.67
CA THR A 225 21.03 -0.71 21.17
C THR A 225 21.08 -0.67 22.70
N PRO A 226 19.96 -0.42 23.39
CA PRO A 226 19.95 -0.48 24.85
C PRO A 226 20.20 -1.91 25.33
N ALA A 227 20.98 -2.05 26.41
CA ALA A 227 21.22 -3.33 27.06
C ALA A 227 19.91 -4.11 27.31
N ASP A 228 19.91 -5.40 26.95
CA ASP A 228 18.73 -6.27 27.00
C ASP A 228 18.99 -7.47 27.92
N PRO A 229 18.13 -7.73 28.93
CA PRO A 229 18.29 -8.83 29.88
C PRO A 229 17.70 -10.17 29.40
N ASP A 230 17.38 -10.30 28.12
CA ASP A 230 16.44 -11.27 27.54
C ASP A 230 15.00 -10.99 27.99
N VAL A 231 14.30 -10.23 27.16
CA VAL A 231 12.91 -9.82 27.41
C VAL A 231 11.85 -10.88 27.08
N SER A 232 12.23 -12.11 26.75
CA SER A 232 11.28 -13.17 26.39
C SER A 232 10.19 -13.35 27.45
N GLY A 233 8.92 -13.21 27.03
CA GLY A 233 7.75 -13.28 27.92
C GLY A 233 7.58 -12.09 28.89
N MET A 234 8.39 -11.04 28.78
CA MET A 234 8.36 -9.84 29.65
C MET A 234 7.85 -8.57 28.94
N VAL A 235 7.40 -8.67 27.69
CA VAL A 235 6.83 -7.57 26.92
C VAL A 235 5.32 -7.78 26.77
N ASN A 236 4.53 -6.76 27.08
CA ASN A 236 3.07 -6.85 26.98
C ASN A 236 2.58 -6.53 25.55
N GLY A 237 1.27 -6.69 25.29
CA GLY A 237 0.65 -6.43 23.98
C GLY A 237 0.65 -4.97 23.53
N SER A 238 1.14 -4.03 24.36
CA SER A 238 1.40 -2.64 23.99
C SER A 238 2.88 -2.37 23.72
N CYS A 239 3.68 -3.43 23.54
CA CYS A 239 5.12 -3.35 23.27
C CYS A 239 5.91 -2.66 24.39
N VAL A 240 5.47 -2.83 25.64
CA VAL A 240 6.14 -2.28 26.83
C VAL A 240 6.79 -3.40 27.62
N TYR A 241 8.09 -3.24 27.92
CA TYR A 241 8.82 -4.10 28.83
C TYR A 241 8.31 -3.93 30.27
N THR A 242 8.02 -5.05 30.93
CA THR A 242 7.42 -5.11 32.27
C THR A 242 8.33 -5.75 33.32
N GLY A 243 9.54 -6.15 32.91
CA GLY A 243 10.51 -6.74 33.81
C GLY A 243 11.18 -5.71 34.73
N ASN A 244 11.90 -6.22 35.73
CA ASN A 244 12.59 -5.42 36.75
C ASN A 244 14.06 -5.84 36.92
N ALA A 245 14.62 -6.52 35.92
CA ALA A 245 16.01 -6.96 35.92
C ALA A 245 16.95 -5.75 36.11
N THR A 246 18.09 -6.00 36.76
CA THR A 246 19.13 -4.98 36.98
C THR A 246 20.52 -5.56 36.72
N ALA A 247 21.48 -4.71 36.34
CA ALA A 247 22.88 -5.08 36.20
C ALA A 247 23.81 -3.94 36.66
N CYS A 248 25.11 -4.24 36.73
CA CYS A 248 26.20 -3.27 36.95
C CYS A 248 25.95 -2.27 38.09
N GLY A 249 25.75 -2.78 39.30
CA GLY A 249 25.51 -1.93 40.48
C GLY A 249 24.05 -1.57 40.72
N GLY A 250 23.11 -2.33 40.14
CA GLY A 250 21.67 -2.22 40.41
C GLY A 250 20.93 -1.27 39.47
N GLN A 251 21.52 -0.92 38.33
CA GLN A 251 20.85 -0.15 37.30
C GLN A 251 19.80 -1.02 36.61
N ALA A 252 18.58 -0.49 36.48
CA ALA A 252 17.49 -1.19 35.82
C ALA A 252 17.71 -1.24 34.31
N TYR A 253 17.40 -2.38 33.70
CA TYR A 253 17.36 -2.50 32.25
C TYR A 253 16.20 -1.70 31.67
N ALA A 254 16.44 -1.05 30.54
CA ALA A 254 15.44 -0.37 29.72
C ALA A 254 15.61 -0.78 28.25
N PRO A 255 15.38 -2.08 27.93
CA PRO A 255 15.55 -2.60 26.58
C PRO A 255 14.52 -1.98 25.63
N ASP A 256 14.82 -2.01 24.33
CA ASP A 256 13.89 -1.61 23.28
C ASP A 256 13.13 -2.83 22.74
N PRO A 257 11.82 -2.99 23.07
CA PRO A 257 11.03 -4.13 22.60
C PRO A 257 10.72 -4.09 21.10
N THR A 258 11.07 -3.01 20.41
CA THR A 258 10.81 -2.82 18.99
C THR A 258 11.97 -3.25 18.09
N ASN A 259 13.13 -3.57 18.67
CA ASN A 259 14.28 -4.02 17.91
C ASN A 259 14.06 -5.41 17.30
N ILE A 260 14.35 -5.57 16.00
CA ILE A 260 14.19 -6.85 15.29
C ILE A 260 15.04 -7.97 15.91
N MET A 261 16.21 -7.66 16.47
CA MET A 261 17.12 -8.63 17.08
C MET A 261 16.80 -8.98 18.55
N SER A 262 15.71 -8.44 19.12
CA SER A 262 15.25 -8.79 20.46
C SER A 262 14.34 -10.02 20.48
N TYR A 263 14.21 -10.69 21.63
CA TYR A 263 13.21 -11.73 21.90
C TYR A 263 11.87 -11.18 22.44
N SER A 264 11.57 -9.93 22.08
CA SER A 264 10.28 -9.28 22.32
C SER A 264 9.14 -9.96 21.54
N VAL A 265 7.89 -9.56 21.79
CA VAL A 265 6.75 -10.05 21.00
C VAL A 265 6.96 -9.74 19.51
N LYS A 266 6.78 -10.72 18.61
CA LYS A 266 7.03 -10.59 17.16
C LYS A 266 6.39 -9.34 16.54
N SER A 267 5.12 -9.07 16.87
CA SER A 267 4.38 -7.91 16.35
C SER A 267 4.91 -6.54 16.80
N CYS A 268 5.80 -6.50 17.80
CA CYS A 268 6.43 -5.27 18.26
C CYS A 268 7.72 -4.95 17.50
N ARG A 269 8.35 -5.96 16.90
CA ARG A 269 9.69 -5.88 16.29
C ARG A 269 9.60 -5.26 14.89
N THR A 270 10.08 -4.03 14.73
CA THR A 270 9.85 -3.25 13.50
C THR A 270 11.04 -2.41 13.05
N PHE A 271 12.19 -2.47 13.75
CA PHE A 271 13.31 -1.56 13.50
C PHE A 271 14.70 -2.17 13.74
N PHE A 272 15.69 -1.68 12.98
CA PHE A 272 17.13 -1.86 13.21
C PHE A 272 17.78 -0.53 13.58
N SER A 273 18.63 -0.51 14.60
CA SER A 273 19.39 0.69 15.00
C SER A 273 20.34 1.18 13.90
N PRO A 274 20.75 2.46 13.90
CA PRO A 274 21.76 2.97 12.98
C PRO A 274 23.07 2.16 12.94
N GLN A 275 23.57 1.66 14.08
CA GLN A 275 24.76 0.80 14.09
C GLN A 275 24.46 -0.61 13.60
N GLN A 276 23.27 -1.16 13.82
CA GLN A 276 22.83 -2.42 13.19
C GLN A 276 22.79 -2.28 11.65
N ILE A 277 22.22 -1.19 11.14
CA ILE A 277 22.21 -0.85 9.70
C ILE A 277 23.64 -0.76 9.16
N ALA A 278 24.53 -0.06 9.87
CA ALA A 278 25.94 0.04 9.48
C ALA A 278 26.64 -1.33 9.48
N LYS A 279 26.31 -2.20 10.44
CA LYS A 279 26.88 -3.55 10.54
C LYS A 279 26.40 -4.45 9.40
N ILE A 280 25.11 -4.42 9.07
CA ILE A 280 24.57 -5.10 7.89
C ILE A 280 25.30 -4.67 6.61
N ALA A 281 25.44 -3.36 6.40
CA ALA A 281 26.13 -2.81 5.24
C ALA A 281 27.63 -3.19 5.20
N PHE A 282 28.30 -3.19 6.35
CA PHE A 282 29.69 -3.64 6.46
C PHE A 282 29.83 -5.12 6.10
N THR A 283 28.97 -5.98 6.66
CA THR A 283 29.02 -7.43 6.46
C THR A 283 28.72 -7.78 5.00
N SER A 284 27.78 -7.10 4.34
CA SER A 284 27.51 -7.33 2.91
C SER A 284 28.70 -6.96 2.01
N LEU A 285 29.46 -5.91 2.35
CA LEU A 285 30.62 -5.46 1.58
C LEU A 285 31.88 -6.29 1.83
N VAL A 286 32.07 -6.78 3.05
CA VAL A 286 33.34 -7.38 3.49
C VAL A 286 33.22 -8.87 3.77
N GLY A 287 32.19 -9.28 4.52
CA GLY A 287 31.99 -10.68 4.91
C GLY A 287 31.28 -11.52 3.86
N ARG A 288 30.42 -10.88 3.04
CA ARG A 288 29.54 -11.55 2.07
C ARG A 288 29.55 -10.87 0.70
N SER A 289 30.71 -10.38 0.29
CA SER A 289 30.87 -9.63 -0.96
C SER A 289 30.52 -10.41 -2.23
N TYR A 290 30.39 -11.74 -2.14
CA TYR A 290 29.95 -12.60 -3.24
C TYR A 290 28.45 -12.44 -3.57
N LEU A 291 27.67 -11.80 -2.70
CA LEU A 291 26.26 -11.47 -2.93
C LEU A 291 26.09 -10.26 -3.87
N ASP A 292 27.18 -9.58 -4.24
CA ASP A 292 27.16 -8.57 -5.31
C ASP A 292 27.15 -9.23 -6.68
N TYR A 293 26.05 -9.93 -6.98
CA TYR A 293 25.86 -10.64 -8.23
C TYR A 293 24.62 -10.12 -8.93
N ASN A 294 24.82 -9.53 -10.12
CA ASN A 294 23.74 -9.02 -10.94
C ASN A 294 23.01 -10.19 -11.61
N CYS A 295 21.90 -10.63 -11.01
CA CYS A 295 21.06 -11.68 -11.55
C CYS A 295 19.80 -11.08 -12.19
N THR A 296 19.22 -11.77 -13.16
CA THR A 296 17.92 -11.41 -13.72
C THR A 296 16.81 -11.78 -12.73
N PRO A 297 15.81 -10.91 -12.48
CA PRO A 297 14.67 -11.22 -11.62
C PRO A 297 13.92 -12.50 -12.06
N VAL A 298 13.30 -13.23 -11.14
CA VAL A 298 12.50 -14.43 -11.48
C VAL A 298 11.29 -14.07 -12.34
N ASN A 299 10.67 -12.94 -12.04
CA ASN A 299 9.56 -12.42 -12.81
C ASN A 299 10.00 -11.70 -14.10
N ASP A 300 11.25 -11.86 -14.53
CA ASP A 300 11.73 -11.44 -15.85
C ASP A 300 11.15 -12.31 -16.98
N VAL A 301 10.57 -13.46 -16.65
CA VAL A 301 9.82 -14.34 -17.57
C VAL A 301 8.34 -14.37 -17.21
N CYS A 302 7.47 -14.48 -18.21
CA CYS A 302 6.01 -14.49 -18.01
C CYS A 302 5.59 -15.66 -17.10
N SER A 303 6.23 -16.82 -17.25
CA SER A 303 5.93 -18.00 -16.41
C SER A 303 6.34 -17.84 -14.93
N GLY A 304 7.19 -16.86 -14.62
CA GLY A 304 7.62 -16.51 -13.28
C GLY A 304 6.91 -15.26 -12.74
N ALA A 305 5.81 -14.84 -13.36
CA ALA A 305 5.05 -13.65 -12.98
C ALA A 305 4.67 -13.67 -11.49
N PHE A 306 4.89 -12.54 -10.81
CA PHE A 306 4.55 -12.42 -9.39
C PHE A 306 3.07 -12.08 -9.19
N PRO A 307 2.39 -12.66 -8.20
CA PRO A 307 0.97 -12.40 -7.97
C PRO A 307 0.75 -10.98 -7.47
N LEU A 308 -0.32 -10.35 -7.96
CA LEU A 308 -0.89 -9.10 -7.44
C LEU A 308 -2.27 -9.36 -6.86
N VAL A 309 -2.62 -8.62 -5.81
CA VAL A 309 -3.96 -8.63 -5.21
C VAL A 309 -4.55 -7.23 -5.12
N CYS A 310 -5.88 -7.13 -5.19
CA CYS A 310 -6.60 -5.86 -5.01
C CYS A 310 -6.23 -5.19 -3.67
N GLY A 311 -5.92 -3.89 -3.70
CA GLY A 311 -5.54 -3.10 -2.53
C GLY A 311 -4.05 -3.19 -2.16
N GLN A 312 -3.25 -3.94 -2.91
CA GLN A 312 -1.81 -4.05 -2.68
C GLN A 312 -1.05 -2.86 -3.28
N THR A 313 0.03 -2.48 -2.61
CA THR A 313 1.14 -1.72 -3.19
C THR A 313 2.43 -2.54 -3.07
N THR A 314 3.23 -2.63 -4.13
CA THR A 314 4.50 -3.36 -4.16
C THR A 314 5.59 -2.54 -4.83
N SER A 315 6.83 -2.69 -4.37
CA SER A 315 8.00 -2.01 -4.95
C SER A 315 8.92 -3.01 -5.64
N VAL A 316 9.43 -2.66 -6.81
CA VAL A 316 10.37 -3.49 -7.56
C VAL A 316 11.45 -2.62 -8.20
N ASP A 317 12.68 -3.12 -8.25
CA ASP A 317 13.75 -2.53 -9.06
C ASP A 317 13.96 -3.40 -10.30
N ILE A 318 13.69 -2.83 -11.48
CA ILE A 318 13.79 -3.55 -12.76
C ILE A 318 15.14 -3.32 -13.45
N SER A 319 16.13 -2.74 -12.77
CA SER A 319 17.46 -2.42 -13.35
C SER A 319 18.23 -3.63 -13.87
N SER A 320 17.93 -4.82 -13.36
CA SER A 320 18.53 -6.10 -13.77
C SER A 320 17.61 -6.94 -14.66
N ALA A 321 16.42 -6.44 -14.99
CA ALA A 321 15.51 -7.09 -15.91
C ALA A 321 16.04 -7.10 -17.35
N THR A 322 15.56 -8.05 -18.13
CA THR A 322 15.82 -8.21 -19.56
C THR A 322 14.50 -8.14 -20.33
N ALA A 323 14.58 -8.13 -21.66
CA ALA A 323 13.38 -8.15 -22.51
C ALA A 323 12.87 -9.57 -22.80
N VAL A 324 13.23 -10.55 -21.96
CA VAL A 324 12.78 -11.93 -22.15
C VAL A 324 11.26 -11.98 -21.98
N ASP A 325 10.62 -12.77 -22.83
CA ASP A 325 9.16 -12.88 -22.95
C ASP A 325 8.40 -11.58 -23.23
N ASN A 326 9.07 -10.44 -23.46
CA ASN A 326 8.43 -9.21 -23.92
C ASN A 326 7.69 -9.51 -25.25
N PRO A 327 6.35 -9.30 -25.34
CA PRO A 327 5.59 -9.67 -26.52
C PRO A 327 5.95 -8.87 -27.78
N GLY A 328 6.52 -7.67 -27.63
CA GLY A 328 6.88 -6.80 -28.75
C GLY A 328 5.70 -6.41 -29.64
N ILE A 329 4.52 -6.25 -29.04
CA ILE A 329 3.29 -5.85 -29.73
C ILE A 329 2.75 -4.54 -29.16
N PHE A 330 1.98 -3.83 -29.99
CA PHE A 330 1.17 -2.72 -29.51
C PHE A 330 0.00 -3.25 -28.66
N CYS A 331 -0.08 -2.78 -27.41
CA CYS A 331 -1.19 -3.05 -26.52
C CYS A 331 -1.47 -1.82 -25.66
N GLY A 332 -2.28 -0.88 -26.18
CA GLY A 332 -2.51 0.44 -25.55
C GLY A 332 -1.31 1.39 -25.62
N THR A 333 -0.09 0.86 -25.46
CA THR A 333 1.19 1.53 -25.71
C THR A 333 2.09 0.68 -26.61
N ASN A 334 3.06 1.30 -27.30
CA ASN A 334 4.02 0.63 -28.17
C ASN A 334 5.07 -0.15 -27.37
N SER A 335 5.46 -1.31 -27.89
CA SER A 335 6.69 -2.02 -27.51
C SER A 335 7.30 -2.64 -28.77
N ASP A 336 8.63 -2.65 -28.88
CA ASP A 336 9.36 -3.30 -29.97
C ASP A 336 9.95 -4.67 -29.58
N GLY A 337 9.73 -5.11 -28.33
CA GLY A 337 10.20 -6.39 -27.81
C GLY A 337 11.63 -6.36 -27.28
N SER A 338 12.28 -5.20 -27.28
CA SER A 338 13.63 -5.03 -26.74
C SER A 338 13.67 -4.35 -25.38
N GLU A 339 12.53 -3.85 -24.90
CA GLU A 339 12.45 -3.15 -23.62
C GLU A 339 12.45 -4.14 -22.45
N PRO A 340 13.39 -4.02 -21.49
CA PRO A 340 13.41 -4.84 -20.30
C PRO A 340 12.24 -4.52 -19.37
N GLY A 341 11.78 -5.54 -18.64
CA GLY A 341 10.64 -5.39 -17.76
C GLY A 341 10.36 -6.65 -16.97
N VAL A 342 9.37 -6.57 -16.08
CA VAL A 342 8.98 -7.67 -15.20
C VAL A 342 7.50 -7.97 -15.31
N TRP A 343 7.15 -9.21 -15.01
CA TRP A 343 5.82 -9.77 -15.13
C TRP A 343 5.14 -9.89 -13.77
N TYR A 344 3.87 -9.55 -13.76
CA TYR A 344 2.95 -9.82 -12.67
C TYR A 344 1.72 -10.56 -13.19
N VAL A 345 0.98 -11.21 -12.30
CA VAL A 345 -0.28 -11.90 -12.62
C VAL A 345 -1.34 -11.53 -11.60
N ILE A 346 -2.55 -11.26 -12.04
CA ILE A 346 -3.71 -11.01 -11.18
C ILE A 346 -4.91 -11.81 -11.66
N GLU A 347 -5.56 -12.51 -10.73
CA GLU A 347 -6.82 -13.21 -11.02
C GLU A 347 -7.95 -12.18 -11.10
N GLY A 348 -8.71 -12.23 -12.18
CA GLY A 348 -9.84 -11.35 -12.41
C GLY A 348 -10.96 -11.55 -11.40
N THR A 349 -11.58 -10.43 -10.99
CA THR A 349 -12.67 -10.43 -9.99
C THR A 349 -14.06 -10.27 -10.61
N GLY A 350 -14.14 -10.04 -11.93
CA GLY A 350 -15.37 -9.59 -12.58
C GLY A 350 -15.52 -8.07 -12.63
N ASP A 351 -14.72 -7.35 -11.84
CA ASP A 351 -14.72 -5.89 -11.76
C ASP A 351 -13.67 -5.27 -12.70
N VAL A 352 -13.62 -3.93 -12.73
CA VAL A 352 -12.51 -3.18 -13.32
C VAL A 352 -11.32 -3.21 -12.36
N ILE A 353 -10.19 -3.70 -12.85
CA ILE A 353 -8.91 -3.63 -12.15
C ILE A 353 -8.11 -2.45 -12.71
N THR A 354 -7.61 -1.63 -11.80
CA THR A 354 -6.65 -0.56 -12.06
C THR A 354 -5.28 -0.98 -11.54
N VAL A 355 -4.28 -0.97 -12.41
CA VAL A 355 -2.86 -1.14 -12.04
C VAL A 355 -2.13 0.17 -12.34
N SER A 356 -1.43 0.70 -11.35
CA SER A 356 -0.86 2.04 -11.41
C SER A 356 0.58 2.05 -10.92
N SER A 357 1.49 2.56 -11.74
CA SER A 357 2.85 2.93 -11.34
C SER A 357 2.97 4.41 -10.94
N CYS A 358 1.83 5.11 -10.90
CA CYS A 358 1.63 6.52 -10.58
C CYS A 358 1.85 6.82 -9.08
N ASN A 359 2.94 6.30 -8.52
CA ASN A 359 3.28 6.40 -7.11
C ASN A 359 4.66 7.04 -6.93
N ALA A 360 4.94 7.59 -5.75
CA ALA A 360 6.17 8.35 -5.50
C ALA A 360 7.44 7.49 -5.54
N GLY A 361 7.31 6.17 -5.37
CA GLY A 361 8.42 5.22 -5.49
C GLY A 361 8.85 4.91 -6.93
N THR A 362 8.13 5.35 -7.95
CA THR A 362 8.51 5.15 -9.37
C THR A 362 9.43 6.27 -9.84
N ASP A 363 10.67 5.92 -10.21
CA ASP A 363 11.74 6.87 -10.53
C ASP A 363 12.15 6.91 -12.00
N TYR A 364 11.45 6.18 -12.87
CA TYR A 364 11.67 6.15 -14.30
C TYR A 364 10.35 6.31 -15.10
N ASP A 365 10.50 6.58 -16.39
CA ASP A 365 9.42 6.71 -17.36
C ASP A 365 8.82 5.32 -17.63
N SER A 366 7.70 5.01 -16.97
CA SER A 366 7.17 3.66 -16.82
C SER A 366 6.02 3.38 -17.79
N LYS A 367 5.91 2.11 -18.19
CA LYS A 367 4.93 1.58 -19.13
C LYS A 367 4.30 0.34 -18.56
N ILE A 368 2.99 0.19 -18.77
CA ILE A 368 2.25 -1.00 -18.36
C ILE A 368 1.49 -1.54 -19.57
N GLN A 369 1.61 -2.83 -19.82
CA GLN A 369 0.75 -3.59 -20.73
C GLN A 369 0.09 -4.74 -19.97
N VAL A 370 -1.15 -5.06 -20.32
CA VAL A 370 -1.95 -6.10 -19.68
C VAL A 370 -2.47 -7.07 -20.73
N PHE A 371 -2.35 -8.35 -20.43
CA PHE A 371 -2.69 -9.44 -21.31
C PHE A 371 -3.52 -10.50 -20.62
N SER A 372 -4.37 -11.19 -21.38
CA SER A 372 -5.01 -12.45 -20.96
C SER A 372 -4.43 -13.63 -21.76
N GLY A 373 -4.85 -14.85 -21.42
CA GLY A 373 -4.43 -16.07 -22.10
C GLY A 373 -3.33 -16.80 -21.34
N SER A 374 -2.31 -17.28 -22.05
CA SER A 374 -1.18 -18.01 -21.45
C SER A 374 0.13 -17.49 -22.00
N CYS A 375 1.21 -17.55 -21.21
CA CYS A 375 2.55 -17.18 -21.67
C CYS A 375 2.90 -17.83 -23.02
N GLY A 376 3.40 -17.02 -23.96
CA GLY A 376 3.66 -17.43 -25.35
C GLY A 376 2.44 -17.40 -26.30
N SER A 377 1.23 -17.16 -25.79
CA SER A 377 0.00 -16.98 -26.58
C SER A 377 -0.93 -15.97 -25.90
N LEU A 378 -0.39 -14.78 -25.65
CA LEU A 378 -1.07 -13.69 -24.94
C LEU A 378 -2.03 -12.92 -25.86
N SER A 379 -3.16 -12.48 -25.30
CA SER A 379 -4.13 -11.57 -25.92
C SER A 379 -4.04 -10.21 -25.25
N CYS A 380 -4.00 -9.13 -26.03
CA CYS A 380 -3.93 -7.77 -25.48
C CYS A 380 -5.27 -7.35 -24.84
N GLU A 381 -5.20 -6.84 -23.61
CA GLU A 381 -6.35 -6.30 -22.88
C GLU A 381 -6.28 -4.79 -22.77
N ALA A 382 -5.14 -4.25 -22.32
CA ALA A 382 -4.96 -2.81 -22.16
C ALA A 382 -3.47 -2.43 -22.02
N GLY A 383 -3.17 -1.15 -22.08
CA GLY A 383 -1.86 -0.64 -21.69
C GLY A 383 -1.77 0.87 -21.76
N ASN A 384 -0.76 1.43 -21.11
CA ASN A 384 -0.54 2.86 -21.02
C ASN A 384 0.96 3.18 -20.81
N ASP A 385 1.35 4.37 -21.26
CA ASP A 385 2.69 4.97 -21.12
C ASP A 385 2.59 6.12 -20.10
N ASP A 386 1.93 7.20 -20.47
CA ASP A 386 1.77 8.39 -19.64
C ASP A 386 0.33 8.56 -19.14
N PHE A 387 0.08 8.37 -17.85
CA PHE A 387 -1.21 8.70 -17.26
C PHE A 387 -1.33 10.20 -16.96
N GLY A 388 -2.37 10.84 -17.50
CA GLY A 388 -2.68 12.25 -17.33
C GLY A 388 -3.01 12.60 -15.87
N GLY A 389 -1.97 12.91 -15.09
CA GLY A 389 -2.10 13.22 -13.66
C GLY A 389 -0.82 12.99 -12.86
N CYS A 390 0.13 12.19 -13.38
CA CYS A 390 1.38 11.86 -12.68
C CYS A 390 2.62 11.82 -13.57
N GLY A 391 2.70 12.72 -14.55
CA GLY A 391 3.91 12.88 -15.36
C GLY A 391 4.14 11.69 -16.29
N LEU A 392 5.30 11.03 -16.14
CA LEU A 392 5.80 9.94 -17.00
C LEU A 392 5.50 8.54 -16.44
N SER A 393 4.47 8.43 -15.59
CA SER A 393 4.10 7.15 -14.99
C SER A 393 2.84 6.58 -15.61
N ALA A 394 2.84 5.28 -15.85
CA ALA A 394 1.70 4.56 -16.39
C ALA A 394 0.64 4.22 -15.32
N GLN A 395 -0.62 4.28 -15.75
CA GLN A 395 -1.77 3.66 -15.09
C GLN A 395 -2.68 3.07 -16.15
N VAL A 396 -3.16 1.85 -15.91
CA VAL A 396 -4.05 1.14 -16.81
C VAL A 396 -5.28 0.65 -16.06
N GLU A 397 -6.43 0.72 -16.72
CA GLU A 397 -7.70 0.15 -16.26
C GLU A 397 -8.17 -0.86 -17.29
N PHE A 398 -8.56 -2.05 -16.84
CA PHE A 398 -9.03 -3.12 -17.70
C PHE A 398 -10.12 -3.93 -17.01
N CYS A 399 -11.00 -4.50 -17.82
CA CYS A 399 -12.12 -5.27 -17.34
C CYS A 399 -11.71 -6.72 -17.17
N THR A 400 -12.17 -7.35 -16.09
CA THR A 400 -11.77 -8.73 -15.78
C THR A 400 -12.93 -9.70 -15.75
N GLU A 401 -12.66 -10.97 -16.06
CA GLU A 401 -13.57 -12.08 -15.83
C GLU A 401 -13.17 -12.82 -14.54
N VAL A 402 -14.17 -13.25 -13.76
CA VAL A 402 -13.93 -13.98 -12.50
C VAL A 402 -13.10 -15.24 -12.76
N GLY A 403 -11.95 -15.37 -12.09
CA GLY A 403 -11.11 -16.57 -12.15
C GLY A 403 -10.25 -16.70 -13.41
N VAL A 404 -10.16 -15.64 -14.24
CA VAL A 404 -9.24 -15.57 -15.38
C VAL A 404 -7.97 -14.83 -14.97
N ASP A 405 -6.81 -15.40 -15.27
CA ASP A 405 -5.53 -14.75 -15.00
C ASP A 405 -5.21 -13.67 -16.05
N TYR A 406 -4.81 -12.49 -15.55
CA TYR A 406 -4.33 -11.37 -16.34
C TYR A 406 -2.86 -11.11 -16.02
N TYR A 407 -2.02 -11.12 -17.05
CA TYR A 407 -0.59 -10.86 -16.97
C TYR A 407 -0.28 -9.40 -17.21
N VAL A 408 0.39 -8.77 -16.27
CA VAL A 408 0.80 -7.36 -16.32
C VAL A 408 2.30 -7.29 -16.57
N TYR A 409 2.70 -6.66 -17.67
CA TYR A 409 4.09 -6.40 -18.00
C TYR A 409 4.42 -4.94 -17.67
N LEU A 410 5.30 -4.74 -16.68
CA LEU A 410 5.83 -3.43 -16.28
C LEU A 410 7.22 -3.25 -16.89
N PHE A 411 7.39 -2.20 -17.69
CA PHE A 411 8.63 -1.87 -18.39
C PHE A 411 8.78 -0.35 -18.48
N GLY A 412 9.79 0.16 -19.20
CA GLY A 412 10.00 1.60 -19.37
C GLY A 412 10.04 2.08 -20.81
N PHE A 413 9.72 3.36 -21.00
CA PHE A 413 9.82 4.03 -22.30
C PHE A 413 11.26 4.00 -22.81
N ASN A 414 11.45 3.62 -24.08
CA ASN A 414 12.77 3.40 -24.70
C ASN A 414 13.71 2.48 -23.89
N GLY A 415 13.16 1.54 -23.12
CA GLY A 415 13.94 0.61 -22.31
C GLY A 415 14.55 1.23 -21.06
N ASN A 416 14.01 2.35 -20.57
CA ASN A 416 14.35 2.88 -19.25
C ASN A 416 14.07 1.83 -18.17
N VAL A 417 14.93 1.79 -17.16
CA VAL A 417 14.83 0.90 -16.00
C VAL A 417 15.11 1.69 -14.73
N GLY A 418 14.57 1.22 -13.62
CA GLY A 418 14.75 1.84 -12.31
C GLY A 418 13.84 1.19 -11.28
N ARG A 419 13.58 1.91 -10.20
CA ARG A 419 12.61 1.50 -9.18
C ARG A 419 11.21 1.91 -9.62
N ALA A 420 10.27 0.98 -9.48
CA ALA A 420 8.83 1.20 -9.63
C ALA A 420 8.10 0.86 -8.34
N GLU A 421 7.03 1.58 -8.07
CA GLU A 421 6.04 1.25 -7.06
C GLU A 421 4.69 1.07 -7.75
N LEU A 422 4.15 -0.16 -7.72
CA LEU A 422 2.87 -0.53 -8.32
C LEU A 422 1.78 -0.60 -7.26
N SER A 423 0.68 0.10 -7.49
CA SER A 423 -0.55 0.01 -6.70
C SER A 423 -1.67 -0.62 -7.53
N VAL A 424 -2.46 -1.48 -6.89
CA VAL A 424 -3.55 -2.21 -7.53
C VAL A 424 -4.85 -1.93 -6.81
N SER A 425 -5.88 -1.52 -7.54
CA SER A 425 -7.21 -1.30 -7.00
C SER A 425 -8.27 -1.96 -7.87
N CYS A 426 -9.33 -2.45 -7.24
CA CYS A 426 -10.43 -3.09 -7.93
C CYS A 426 -11.66 -2.22 -7.62
N THR A 427 -12.05 -1.41 -8.61
CA THR A 427 -13.11 -0.43 -8.42
C THR A 427 -14.45 -1.07 -8.74
N THR A 428 -15.41 -0.91 -7.82
CA THR A 428 -16.80 -1.35 -8.04
C THR A 428 -17.62 -0.34 -8.83
N PHE A 429 -17.18 0.93 -8.92
CA PHE A 429 -17.78 1.99 -9.73
C PHE A 429 -16.70 2.99 -10.17
N PRO A 430 -16.82 3.61 -11.36
CA PRO A 430 -15.95 4.72 -11.72
C PRO A 430 -16.24 5.93 -10.81
N ALA A 431 -15.18 6.60 -10.33
CA ALA A 431 -15.33 7.81 -9.55
C ALA A 431 -16.12 8.88 -10.34
N PRO A 432 -17.00 9.67 -9.70
CA PRO A 432 -17.25 9.81 -8.26
C PRO A 432 -18.45 9.00 -7.74
N TRP A 433 -18.85 7.90 -8.40
CA TRP A 433 -20.04 7.15 -8.01
C TRP A 433 -19.77 6.23 -6.83
N GLU A 434 -20.67 6.26 -5.85
CA GLU A 434 -20.60 5.42 -4.65
C GLU A 434 -21.93 4.71 -4.41
N SER A 435 -21.88 3.47 -3.92
CA SER A 435 -23.08 2.74 -3.50
C SER A 435 -23.45 3.08 -2.06
N ALA A 436 -24.75 3.11 -1.76
CA ALA A 436 -25.26 3.35 -0.41
C ALA A 436 -26.60 2.64 -0.18
N ASN A 437 -26.80 2.18 1.06
CA ASN A 437 -28.07 1.63 1.52
C ASN A 437 -28.86 2.69 2.28
N VAL A 438 -30.15 2.81 1.96
CA VAL A 438 -31.08 3.69 2.70
C VAL A 438 -32.06 2.80 3.45
N GLY A 439 -32.15 2.99 4.76
CA GLY A 439 -33.08 2.24 5.60
C GLY A 439 -32.79 0.74 5.63
N SER A 440 -33.83 -0.06 5.73
CA SER A 440 -33.72 -1.53 5.76
C SER A 440 -33.45 -2.10 4.37
N THR A 441 -32.47 -3.01 4.28
CA THR A 441 -32.08 -3.70 3.03
C THR A 441 -32.95 -4.91 2.70
N GLY A 442 -33.88 -5.30 3.60
CA GLY A 442 -34.77 -6.45 3.39
C GLY A 442 -34.00 -7.75 3.12
N ALA A 443 -34.11 -8.28 1.89
CA ALA A 443 -33.41 -9.49 1.46
C ALA A 443 -31.90 -9.28 1.15
N GLY A 444 -31.38 -8.06 1.35
CA GLY A 444 -30.01 -7.67 1.01
C GLY A 444 -29.93 -6.88 -0.29
N ASN A 445 -28.91 -6.04 -0.41
CA ASN A 445 -28.64 -5.27 -1.61
C ASN A 445 -27.27 -5.66 -2.17
N ASN A 446 -27.15 -5.68 -3.50
CA ASN A 446 -25.90 -5.88 -4.22
C ASN A 446 -25.75 -4.83 -5.32
N TYR A 447 -24.52 -4.40 -5.54
CA TYR A 447 -24.17 -3.35 -6.50
C TYR A 447 -23.02 -3.82 -7.36
N ASP A 448 -23.06 -3.47 -8.64
CA ASP A 448 -22.08 -3.94 -9.63
C ASP A 448 -21.99 -2.93 -10.78
N TYR A 449 -20.81 -2.80 -11.37
CA TYR A 449 -20.53 -1.97 -12.54
C TYR A 449 -19.81 -2.80 -13.58
N THR A 450 -20.42 -2.92 -14.76
CA THR A 450 -19.91 -3.76 -15.82
C THR A 450 -19.25 -2.94 -16.92
N CYS A 451 -18.39 -3.61 -17.68
CA CYS A 451 -17.53 -3.05 -18.72
C CYS A 451 -18.26 -2.40 -19.90
N ASP A 452 -19.58 -2.58 -20.03
CA ASP A 452 -20.42 -1.92 -21.05
C ASP A 452 -21.08 -0.63 -20.52
N ASP A 453 -20.44 0.02 -19.54
CA ASP A 453 -20.87 1.23 -18.84
C ASP A 453 -22.25 1.09 -18.19
N LYS A 454 -22.51 -0.07 -17.57
CA LYS A 454 -23.79 -0.35 -16.91
C LYS A 454 -23.66 -0.50 -15.42
N TYR A 455 -24.58 0.17 -14.73
CA TYR A 455 -24.73 0.07 -13.28
C TYR A 455 -25.85 -0.91 -12.97
N HIS A 456 -25.56 -1.86 -12.10
CA HIS A 456 -26.50 -2.87 -11.64
C HIS A 456 -26.84 -2.60 -10.17
N ILE A 457 -28.14 -2.55 -9.87
CA ILE A 457 -28.62 -2.47 -8.49
C ILE A 457 -29.59 -3.63 -8.25
N SER A 458 -29.17 -4.62 -7.46
CA SER A 458 -30.06 -5.65 -6.94
C SER A 458 -30.54 -5.24 -5.56
N ALA A 459 -31.82 -4.91 -5.43
CA ALA A 459 -32.42 -4.32 -4.24
C ALA A 459 -33.42 -5.27 -3.57
N GLY A 460 -33.07 -5.78 -2.39
CA GLY A 460 -34.00 -6.44 -1.46
C GLY A 460 -34.80 -5.45 -0.60
N SER A 461 -34.46 -4.15 -0.68
CA SER A 461 -35.12 -3.07 0.06
C SER A 461 -36.60 -2.91 -0.33
N VAL A 462 -37.49 -3.00 0.67
CA VAL A 462 -38.96 -2.91 0.48
C VAL A 462 -39.46 -1.51 0.77
N ASN A 463 -39.85 -0.75 -0.26
CA ASN A 463 -40.15 0.69 -0.14
C ASN A 463 -41.66 1.02 -0.14
N ASN A 464 -42.41 0.39 0.77
CA ASN A 464 -43.85 0.59 0.90
C ASN A 464 -44.24 1.63 1.97
N ASN A 465 -43.32 2.00 2.85
CA ASN A 465 -43.58 2.93 3.94
C ASN A 465 -43.59 4.38 3.46
N LEU A 466 -44.46 5.22 4.03
CA LEU A 466 -44.54 6.64 3.66
C LEU A 466 -43.59 7.51 4.48
N ASN A 467 -43.34 7.17 5.74
CA ASN A 467 -42.52 7.96 6.67
C ASN A 467 -41.04 7.51 6.73
N SER A 468 -40.67 6.47 6.01
CA SER A 468 -39.31 5.93 5.96
C SER A 468 -39.07 5.27 4.61
N ASP A 469 -37.91 5.55 4.01
CA ASP A 469 -37.48 4.96 2.74
C ASP A 469 -36.58 3.78 2.98
N ASN A 470 -36.76 2.75 2.15
CA ASN A 470 -35.87 1.61 2.05
C ASN A 470 -35.41 1.51 0.59
N LEU A 471 -34.16 1.80 0.28
CA LEU A 471 -33.66 1.90 -1.10
C LEU A 471 -32.23 1.33 -1.20
N ALA A 472 -31.89 0.83 -2.37
CA ALA A 472 -30.50 0.60 -2.79
C ALA A 472 -30.12 1.71 -3.78
N THR A 473 -28.99 2.37 -3.57
CA THR A 473 -28.62 3.56 -4.38
C THR A 473 -27.17 3.52 -4.85
N ILE A 474 -26.92 4.04 -6.05
CA ILE A 474 -25.58 4.41 -6.53
C ILE A 474 -25.65 5.91 -6.87
N GLY A 475 -24.86 6.73 -6.19
CA GLY A 475 -24.97 8.19 -6.28
C GLY A 475 -23.67 8.92 -6.04
N GLN A 476 -23.74 10.24 -6.17
CA GLN A 476 -22.65 11.15 -5.85
C GLN A 476 -23.24 12.42 -5.20
N GLN A 477 -22.42 13.13 -4.44
CA GLN A 477 -22.84 14.40 -3.87
C GLN A 477 -22.80 15.51 -4.93
N LEU A 478 -23.93 16.18 -5.13
CA LEU A 478 -24.05 17.32 -6.04
C LEU A 478 -24.48 18.59 -5.30
N CYS A 479 -23.79 19.69 -5.58
CA CYS A 479 -24.09 21.00 -5.01
C CYS A 479 -24.72 21.96 -6.04
N GLY A 480 -25.70 22.76 -5.61
CA GLY A 480 -26.34 23.77 -6.45
C GLY A 480 -27.30 23.18 -7.49
N ASP A 481 -27.37 23.82 -8.66
CA ASP A 481 -28.21 23.39 -9.78
C ASP A 481 -27.52 22.27 -10.58
N PHE A 482 -28.27 21.19 -10.84
CA PHE A 482 -27.76 20.01 -11.55
C PHE A 482 -28.86 19.35 -12.38
N GLU A 483 -28.44 18.44 -13.25
CA GLU A 483 -29.30 17.57 -14.04
C GLU A 483 -28.66 16.18 -14.12
N ILE A 484 -29.39 15.13 -13.77
CA ILE A 484 -28.96 13.73 -13.96
C ILE A 484 -29.87 13.09 -15.00
N THR A 485 -29.30 12.42 -15.99
CA THR A 485 -30.02 11.63 -17.00
C THR A 485 -29.53 10.18 -16.98
N VAL A 486 -30.47 9.23 -17.06
CA VAL A 486 -30.19 7.78 -17.13
C VAL A 486 -31.16 7.09 -18.08
N LEU A 487 -30.71 6.00 -18.69
CA LEU A 487 -31.57 4.98 -19.29
C LEU A 487 -31.75 3.82 -18.29
N VAL A 488 -32.99 3.51 -17.93
CA VAL A 488 -33.32 2.29 -17.20
C VAL A 488 -33.54 1.16 -18.20
N GLU A 489 -32.49 0.38 -18.49
CA GLU A 489 -32.54 -0.72 -19.44
C GLU A 489 -33.43 -1.86 -18.96
N GLY A 490 -33.38 -2.18 -17.67
CA GLY A 490 -34.07 -3.33 -17.11
C GLY A 490 -34.46 -3.12 -15.66
N ILE A 491 -35.58 -3.73 -15.28
CA ILE A 491 -35.98 -3.94 -13.88
C ILE A 491 -36.78 -5.24 -13.80
N THR A 492 -36.47 -6.10 -12.83
CA THR A 492 -37.27 -7.31 -12.61
C THR A 492 -38.71 -6.95 -12.17
N PRO A 493 -39.70 -7.84 -12.40
CA PRO A 493 -41.10 -7.54 -12.06
C PRO A 493 -41.29 -7.14 -10.59
N ASN A 494 -42.23 -6.21 -10.35
CA ASN A 494 -42.57 -5.67 -9.02
C ASN A 494 -41.49 -4.79 -8.35
N GLY A 495 -40.39 -4.52 -9.06
CA GLY A 495 -39.41 -3.51 -8.71
C GLY A 495 -39.68 -2.14 -9.33
N TYR A 496 -38.99 -1.14 -8.81
CA TYR A 496 -38.88 0.19 -9.41
C TYR A 496 -37.41 0.59 -9.46
N ALA A 497 -37.03 1.31 -10.51
CA ALA A 497 -35.70 1.83 -10.73
C ALA A 497 -35.78 3.26 -11.28
N GLY A 498 -34.85 4.13 -10.91
CA GLY A 498 -34.80 5.48 -11.46
C GLY A 498 -33.85 6.40 -10.71
N LEU A 499 -34.22 7.67 -10.62
CA LEU A 499 -33.38 8.75 -10.09
C LEU A 499 -33.86 9.18 -8.70
N LEU A 500 -32.91 9.56 -7.86
CA LEU A 500 -33.16 10.08 -6.51
C LEU A 500 -32.24 11.27 -6.23
N ALA A 501 -32.78 12.28 -5.55
CA ALA A 501 -32.03 13.36 -4.90
C ALA A 501 -32.49 13.48 -3.44
N ARG A 502 -31.56 13.43 -2.48
CA ARG A 502 -31.85 13.34 -1.04
C ARG A 502 -30.82 14.09 -0.21
N GLU A 503 -31.20 14.72 0.89
CA GLU A 503 -30.24 15.47 1.72
C GLU A 503 -29.22 14.60 2.47
N SER A 504 -29.57 13.34 2.74
CA SER A 504 -28.70 12.41 3.49
C SER A 504 -29.20 10.98 3.37
N ASN A 505 -28.38 9.97 3.69
CA ASN A 505 -28.75 8.54 3.65
C ASN A 505 -29.71 8.09 4.78
N SER A 506 -30.13 8.99 5.68
CA SER A 506 -31.14 8.69 6.71
C SER A 506 -32.51 8.36 6.10
N SER A 507 -33.18 7.30 6.55
CA SER A 507 -34.42 6.80 5.94
C SER A 507 -35.59 7.80 5.91
N GLY A 508 -35.61 8.79 6.80
CA GLY A 508 -36.61 9.86 6.82
C GLY A 508 -36.20 11.17 6.13
N SER A 509 -35.09 11.19 5.37
CA SER A 509 -34.54 12.42 4.77
C SER A 509 -35.50 13.10 3.77
N LYS A 510 -35.43 14.42 3.65
CA LYS A 510 -36.13 15.14 2.57
C LYS A 510 -35.57 14.70 1.24
N MET A 511 -36.43 14.50 0.26
CA MET A 511 -36.05 13.89 -1.02
C MET A 511 -37.00 14.22 -2.16
N VAL A 512 -36.50 14.00 -3.36
CA VAL A 512 -37.25 13.91 -4.61
C VAL A 512 -36.78 12.68 -5.36
N GLY A 513 -37.69 11.80 -5.75
CA GLY A 513 -37.39 10.58 -6.50
C GLY A 513 -38.32 10.40 -7.70
N MET A 514 -37.79 9.88 -8.79
CA MET A 514 -38.53 9.58 -10.01
C MET A 514 -38.15 8.19 -10.52
N TYR A 515 -39.13 7.29 -10.59
CA TYR A 515 -38.90 5.88 -10.87
C TYR A 515 -39.83 5.34 -11.95
N THR A 516 -39.36 4.30 -12.63
CA THR A 516 -40.13 3.49 -13.57
C THR A 516 -40.08 2.02 -13.15
N ASN A 517 -41.13 1.28 -13.45
CA ASN A 517 -41.15 -0.20 -13.39
C ASN A 517 -41.10 -0.79 -14.81
N ARG A 518 -40.62 -0.01 -15.79
CA ARG A 518 -40.66 -0.24 -17.24
C ARG A 518 -42.06 -0.51 -17.84
N SER A 519 -43.12 -0.14 -17.13
CA SER A 519 -44.45 0.04 -17.73
C SER A 519 -44.63 1.47 -18.24
N ASN A 520 -45.84 1.83 -18.69
CA ASN A 520 -46.18 3.22 -19.06
C ASN A 520 -46.39 4.14 -17.84
N MET A 521 -45.77 3.85 -16.70
CA MET A 521 -46.01 4.55 -15.44
C MET A 521 -44.72 5.09 -14.85
N VAL A 522 -44.73 6.39 -14.56
CA VAL A 522 -43.70 7.08 -13.78
C VAL A 522 -44.22 7.28 -12.36
N ARG A 523 -43.48 6.80 -11.38
CA ARG A 523 -43.71 7.03 -9.94
C ARG A 523 -42.86 8.21 -9.50
N TRP A 524 -43.49 9.27 -9.04
CA TRP A 524 -42.84 10.45 -8.47
C TRP A 524 -43.03 10.45 -6.96
N GLU A 525 -41.93 10.57 -6.22
CA GLU A 525 -41.92 10.67 -4.77
C GLU A 525 -41.29 11.99 -4.31
N SER A 526 -41.86 12.57 -3.26
CA SER A 526 -41.26 13.76 -2.65
C SER A 526 -41.52 13.78 -1.14
N ARG A 527 -40.51 14.14 -0.35
CA ARG A 527 -40.65 14.44 1.08
C ARG A 527 -40.12 15.84 1.37
N THR A 528 -40.99 16.73 1.84
CA THR A 528 -40.67 18.14 2.13
C THR A 528 -40.32 18.40 3.59
N VAL A 529 -40.59 17.44 4.49
CA VAL A 529 -40.32 17.54 5.93
C VAL A 529 -39.58 16.29 6.38
N THR A 530 -38.44 16.43 7.04
CA THR A 530 -37.67 15.30 7.59
C THR A 530 -38.54 14.45 8.53
N ASN A 531 -38.50 13.13 8.36
CA ASN A 531 -39.36 12.15 9.03
C ASN A 531 -40.86 12.31 8.80
N GLY A 532 -41.27 13.21 7.89
CA GLY A 532 -42.66 13.34 7.45
C GLY A 532 -43.04 12.26 6.42
N ASN A 533 -44.33 12.15 6.14
CA ASN A 533 -44.81 11.28 5.07
C ASN A 533 -44.35 11.83 3.70
N LYS A 534 -43.83 10.95 2.83
CA LYS A 534 -43.62 11.27 1.43
C LYS A 534 -44.95 11.24 0.66
N GLY A 535 -45.08 12.15 -0.29
CA GLY A 535 -46.11 12.07 -1.33
C GLY A 535 -45.66 11.09 -2.41
N VAL A 536 -46.58 10.25 -2.89
CA VAL A 536 -46.35 9.31 -4.00
C VAL A 536 -47.40 9.58 -5.07
N ASN A 537 -46.97 9.97 -6.26
CA ASN A 537 -47.83 10.26 -7.40
C ASN A 537 -47.46 9.38 -8.58
N PHE A 538 -48.46 8.99 -9.37
CA PHE A 538 -48.27 8.17 -10.57
C PHE A 538 -48.70 8.94 -11.81
N PHE A 539 -47.85 8.95 -12.84
CA PHE A 539 -48.10 9.61 -14.11
C PHE A 539 -48.00 8.61 -15.25
N SER A 540 -49.05 8.51 -16.06
CA SER A 540 -49.02 7.67 -17.26
C SER A 540 -48.24 8.36 -18.37
N ARG A 541 -47.17 7.74 -18.85
CA ARG A 541 -46.29 8.23 -19.92
C ARG A 541 -45.88 7.07 -20.84
N PRO A 542 -45.89 7.25 -22.18
CA PRO A 542 -45.49 6.18 -23.09
C PRO A 542 -43.98 5.91 -22.99
N ALA A 543 -43.61 4.65 -22.74
CA ALA A 543 -42.22 4.17 -22.69
C ALA A 543 -41.23 5.07 -21.91
N PRO A 544 -41.48 5.36 -20.61
CA PRO A 544 -40.66 6.26 -19.81
C PRO A 544 -39.42 5.54 -19.27
N TYR A 545 -38.48 5.22 -20.16
CA TYR A 545 -37.27 4.47 -19.83
C TYR A 545 -36.05 5.38 -19.68
N TRP A 546 -36.00 6.46 -20.45
CA TRP A 546 -35.09 7.55 -20.17
C TRP A 546 -35.70 8.47 -19.13
N LEU A 547 -35.00 8.65 -18.02
CA LEU A 547 -35.40 9.52 -16.92
C LEU A 547 -34.38 10.63 -16.77
N ARG A 548 -34.86 11.83 -16.47
CA ARG A 548 -34.01 12.98 -16.18
C ARG A 548 -34.59 13.78 -15.02
N LEU A 549 -33.75 14.03 -14.02
CA LEU A 549 -34.09 14.84 -12.85
C LEU A 549 -33.23 16.10 -12.86
N LYS A 550 -33.88 17.26 -12.93
CA LYS A 550 -33.22 18.56 -12.96
C LYS A 550 -33.58 19.39 -11.74
N ARG A 551 -32.58 20.02 -11.12
CA ARG A 551 -32.75 20.98 -10.03
C ARG A 551 -32.43 22.40 -10.51
N GLN A 552 -33.29 23.35 -10.16
CA GLN A 552 -33.04 24.79 -10.30
C GLN A 552 -33.48 25.51 -9.02
N GLY A 553 -32.53 25.89 -8.17
CA GLY A 553 -32.76 26.34 -6.80
C GLY A 553 -33.52 25.29 -5.99
N ASN A 554 -34.76 25.63 -5.59
CA ASN A 554 -35.66 24.72 -4.87
C ASN A 554 -36.67 24.02 -5.78
N TRP A 555 -36.60 24.19 -7.10
CA TRP A 555 -37.46 23.51 -8.05
C TRP A 555 -36.82 22.25 -8.58
N PHE A 556 -37.56 21.14 -8.52
CA PHE A 556 -37.19 19.88 -9.14
C PHE A 556 -38.14 19.59 -10.30
N TYR A 557 -37.56 19.25 -11.45
CA TYR A 557 -38.26 18.92 -12.67
C TYR A 557 -37.94 17.47 -13.05
N GLY A 558 -38.98 16.66 -13.18
CA GLY A 558 -38.86 15.29 -13.70
C GLY A 558 -39.22 15.26 -15.17
N TYR A 559 -38.34 14.72 -16.01
CA TYR A 559 -38.55 14.53 -17.44
C TYR A 559 -38.42 13.07 -17.84
N TYR A 560 -39.16 12.66 -18.85
CA TYR A 560 -39.04 11.34 -19.48
C TYR A 560 -38.78 11.47 -20.98
N SER A 561 -38.18 10.43 -21.56
CA SER A 561 -38.03 10.27 -23.01
C SER A 561 -38.18 8.80 -23.42
N TYR A 562 -38.63 8.57 -24.65
CA TYR A 562 -38.63 7.24 -25.28
C TYR A 562 -37.37 6.98 -26.11
N ASN A 563 -36.59 8.01 -26.43
CA ASN A 563 -35.45 7.91 -27.35
C ASN A 563 -34.16 8.58 -26.83
N GLY A 564 -34.16 9.14 -25.63
CA GLY A 564 -32.99 9.80 -25.03
C GLY A 564 -32.62 11.15 -25.64
N ILE A 565 -33.39 11.64 -26.62
CA ILE A 565 -33.13 12.91 -27.31
C ILE A 565 -34.21 13.93 -26.93
N ASN A 566 -35.48 13.59 -27.12
CA ASN A 566 -36.60 14.49 -26.86
C ASN A 566 -37.18 14.23 -25.48
N PHE A 567 -36.94 15.14 -24.54
CA PHE A 567 -37.45 15.03 -23.17
C PHE A 567 -38.75 15.83 -23.01
N SER A 568 -39.76 15.16 -22.45
CA SER A 568 -41.05 15.76 -22.09
C SER A 568 -41.18 15.82 -20.57
N ILE A 569 -41.75 16.91 -20.06
CA ILE A 569 -41.93 17.08 -18.61
C ILE A 569 -42.99 16.11 -18.08
N VAL A 570 -42.67 15.47 -16.96
CA VAL A 570 -43.61 14.67 -16.16
C VAL A 570 -44.29 15.59 -15.15
N THR A 571 -43.48 16.28 -14.34
CA THR A 571 -43.94 17.17 -13.27
C THR A 571 -42.83 18.16 -12.87
N ALA A 572 -43.22 19.24 -12.20
CA ALA A 572 -42.33 20.16 -11.51
C ALA A 572 -42.84 20.36 -10.08
N GLN A 573 -41.96 20.33 -9.10
CA GLN A 573 -42.33 20.51 -7.70
C GLN A 573 -41.28 21.30 -6.94
N GLN A 574 -41.73 22.24 -6.11
CA GLN A 574 -40.85 22.95 -5.20
C GLN A 574 -40.60 22.10 -3.95
N VAL A 575 -39.34 21.76 -3.70
CA VAL A 575 -38.88 21.04 -2.51
C VAL A 575 -37.59 21.71 -2.03
N ALA A 576 -37.61 22.31 -0.84
CA ALA A 576 -36.43 22.95 -0.27
C ALA A 576 -35.48 21.89 0.30
N LEU A 577 -34.45 21.54 -0.48
CA LEU A 577 -33.34 20.68 -0.07
C LEU A 577 -32.06 21.51 0.19
N SER A 578 -31.13 20.97 0.97
CA SER A 578 -29.78 21.51 1.18
C SER A 578 -29.06 21.84 -0.14
N ASN A 579 -28.11 22.78 -0.10
CA ASN A 579 -27.35 23.17 -1.29
C ASN A 579 -26.60 21.97 -1.90
N CYS A 580 -25.90 21.21 -1.06
CA CYS A 580 -25.30 19.93 -1.40
C CYS A 580 -26.20 18.79 -0.93
N LEU A 581 -26.36 17.78 -1.76
CA LEU A 581 -27.23 16.62 -1.52
C LEU A 581 -26.71 15.40 -2.29
N GLU A 582 -27.13 14.20 -1.88
CA GLU A 582 -26.83 12.97 -2.61
C GLU A 582 -27.80 12.80 -3.77
N ALA A 583 -27.29 12.58 -4.97
CA ALA A 583 -28.11 12.34 -6.14
C ALA A 583 -27.56 11.24 -7.05
N GLY A 584 -28.45 10.44 -7.62
CA GLY A 584 -28.04 9.31 -8.46
C GLY A 584 -29.16 8.33 -8.76
N MET A 585 -28.76 7.10 -9.01
CA MET A 585 -29.61 5.95 -9.33
C MET A 585 -30.11 5.28 -8.07
N ALA A 586 -31.34 4.77 -8.12
CA ALA A 586 -31.96 4.08 -7.01
C ALA A 586 -32.90 2.97 -7.48
N ALA A 587 -32.91 1.85 -6.76
CA ALA A 587 -33.81 0.74 -6.99
C ALA A 587 -34.40 0.19 -5.68
N PHE A 588 -35.59 -0.42 -5.78
CA PHE A 588 -36.28 -1.06 -4.67
C PHE A 588 -37.34 -2.05 -5.15
N THR A 589 -37.77 -2.94 -4.26
CA THR A 589 -38.93 -3.82 -4.44
C THR A 589 -40.14 -3.31 -3.64
N ASN A 590 -41.34 -3.67 -4.07
CA ASN A 590 -42.55 -3.51 -3.27
C ASN A 590 -42.99 -4.83 -2.57
N ILE A 591 -42.26 -5.92 -2.78
CA ILE A 591 -42.62 -7.25 -2.26
C ILE A 591 -41.66 -7.66 -1.15
N PRO A 592 -42.14 -7.86 0.10
CA PRO A 592 -41.33 -8.43 1.18
C PRO A 592 -40.69 -9.76 0.80
N GLY A 593 -39.37 -9.87 1.00
CA GLY A 593 -38.59 -11.07 0.72
C GLY A 593 -38.23 -11.30 -0.76
N ALA A 594 -38.59 -10.38 -1.66
CA ALA A 594 -38.16 -10.41 -3.06
C ALA A 594 -36.95 -9.49 -3.30
N THR A 595 -36.25 -9.70 -4.41
CA THR A 595 -35.16 -8.83 -4.88
C THR A 595 -35.53 -8.25 -6.25
N ALA A 596 -35.37 -6.93 -6.39
CA ALA A 596 -35.55 -6.21 -7.64
C ALA A 596 -34.18 -5.88 -8.27
N THR A 597 -33.87 -6.38 -9.46
CA THR A 597 -32.59 -6.10 -10.13
C THR A 597 -32.80 -5.10 -11.26
N ALA A 598 -32.18 -3.93 -11.11
CA ALA A 598 -32.17 -2.82 -12.06
C ALA A 598 -30.86 -2.80 -12.86
N VAL A 599 -30.94 -2.39 -14.12
CA VAL A 599 -29.80 -2.11 -14.98
C VAL A 599 -29.94 -0.70 -15.52
N PHE A 600 -28.91 0.13 -15.33
CA PHE A 600 -28.85 1.51 -15.80
C PHE A 600 -27.70 1.67 -16.79
N SER A 601 -27.92 2.46 -17.84
CA SER A 601 -26.89 2.85 -18.80
C SER A 601 -27.06 4.31 -19.20
N ASN A 602 -26.13 4.83 -19.99
CA ASN A 602 -26.12 6.22 -20.47
C ASN A 602 -26.29 7.24 -19.32
N VAL A 603 -25.60 6.98 -18.20
CA VAL A 603 -25.63 7.83 -17.02
C VAL A 603 -24.85 9.10 -17.33
N SER A 604 -25.46 10.26 -17.11
CA SER A 604 -24.80 11.55 -17.31
C SER A 604 -25.25 12.57 -16.27
N VAL A 605 -24.32 13.43 -15.85
CA VAL A 605 -24.56 14.54 -14.94
C VAL A 605 -24.15 15.84 -15.63
N GLY A 606 -25.04 16.83 -15.62
CA GLY A 606 -24.79 18.17 -16.14
C GLY A 606 -25.03 19.23 -15.07
N GLY A 607 -24.09 20.15 -14.89
CA GLY A 607 -24.12 21.10 -13.77
C GLY A 607 -23.82 20.43 -12.43
N GLY A 608 -23.72 21.23 -11.37
CA GLY A 608 -23.26 20.82 -10.06
C GLY A 608 -21.74 20.54 -10.00
N SER A 609 -21.11 20.90 -8.89
CA SER A 609 -19.71 20.52 -8.63
C SER A 609 -19.70 19.25 -7.76
N PRO A 610 -19.20 18.11 -8.26
CA PRO A 610 -18.97 16.95 -7.42
C PRO A 610 -17.89 17.31 -6.38
N LEU A 611 -18.08 16.89 -5.13
CA LEU A 611 -16.96 16.86 -4.19
C LEU A 611 -16.10 15.66 -4.56
N ILE A 612 -14.94 15.91 -5.16
CA ILE A 612 -13.88 14.90 -5.18
C ILE A 612 -13.37 14.81 -3.75
N VAL A 613 -13.77 13.76 -3.04
CA VAL A 613 -13.07 13.35 -1.81
C VAL A 613 -11.72 12.84 -2.28
N LEU A 614 -10.71 13.71 -2.28
CA LEU A 614 -9.34 13.22 -2.28
C LEU A 614 -9.22 12.29 -1.07
N PRO A 615 -8.63 11.09 -1.21
CA PRO A 615 -8.37 10.24 -0.06
C PRO A 615 -7.71 11.10 1.01
N PRO A 616 -8.04 10.91 2.30
CA PRO A 616 -7.41 11.67 3.34
C PRO A 616 -5.91 11.45 3.18
N THR A 617 -5.19 12.48 2.74
CA THR A 617 -3.76 12.53 2.97
C THR A 617 -3.68 12.45 4.48
N GLU A 618 -3.24 11.30 4.97
CA GLU A 618 -2.53 11.25 6.22
C GLU A 618 -1.50 12.36 6.13
N VAL A 619 -1.76 13.45 6.85
CA VAL A 619 -0.71 14.40 7.18
C VAL A 619 0.13 13.65 8.20
N GLU A 620 0.88 12.68 7.72
CA GLU A 620 2.06 12.19 8.40
C GLU A 620 2.95 13.42 8.54
N GLN A 621 3.25 13.74 9.79
CA GLN A 621 4.23 14.76 10.14
C GLN A 621 5.61 14.26 9.68
N ALA A 622 5.89 14.36 8.39
CA ALA A 622 7.24 14.32 7.88
C ALA A 622 7.86 15.69 8.16
N GLY A 623 8.57 15.75 9.29
CA GLY A 623 9.54 16.80 9.57
C GLY A 623 10.58 16.84 8.45
N LEU A 624 10.35 17.71 7.47
CA LEU A 624 11.39 18.23 6.61
C LEU A 624 11.64 19.67 7.07
N GLU A 625 12.79 19.86 7.72
CA GLU A 625 13.41 21.17 7.87
C GLU A 625 13.58 21.82 6.49
N ARG A 626 12.59 22.60 6.04
CA ARG A 626 12.79 23.61 5.00
C ARG A 626 13.10 24.93 5.68
N GLN A 627 14.38 25.25 5.79
CA GLN A 627 14.81 26.65 5.79
C GLN A 627 14.37 27.26 4.44
N GLY A 628 13.22 27.92 4.42
CA GLY A 628 12.71 28.62 3.24
C GLY A 628 11.53 29.51 3.61
N SER A 629 11.76 30.81 3.56
CA SER A 629 10.85 31.87 4.02
C SER A 629 9.46 31.81 3.37
N ASN A 630 8.40 31.89 4.17
CA ASN A 630 7.01 31.75 3.74
C ASN A 630 6.47 33.00 3.00
N ILE A 631 6.34 32.92 1.67
CA ILE A 631 5.62 33.92 0.85
C ILE A 631 4.50 33.24 0.08
N ALA A 632 3.27 33.73 0.21
CA ALA A 632 2.10 33.25 -0.52
C ALA A 632 1.62 34.30 -1.53
N LEU A 633 1.09 33.86 -2.68
CA LEU A 633 0.37 34.69 -3.66
C LEU A 633 -1.11 34.29 -3.71
N PHE A 634 -2.01 35.25 -3.58
CA PHE A 634 -3.45 35.04 -3.78
C PHE A 634 -4.16 36.33 -4.20
N PRO A 635 -5.28 36.26 -4.95
CA PRO A 635 -5.83 35.07 -5.59
C PRO A 635 -4.99 34.62 -6.79
N ASN A 636 -4.99 33.32 -7.09
CA ASN A 636 -4.40 32.75 -8.30
C ASN A 636 -5.37 31.69 -8.85
N PRO A 637 -6.06 31.93 -9.99
CA PRO A 637 -5.85 33.04 -10.93
C PRO A 637 -6.22 34.43 -10.36
N ALA A 638 -5.42 35.44 -10.70
CA ALA A 638 -5.67 36.84 -10.38
C ALA A 638 -6.47 37.51 -11.50
N ARG A 639 -7.45 38.35 -11.15
CA ARG A 639 -8.19 39.19 -12.11
C ARG A 639 -7.65 40.60 -12.11
N ASP A 640 -7.78 41.29 -10.98
CA ASP A 640 -7.45 42.72 -10.93
C ASP A 640 -6.21 42.99 -10.06
N VAL A 641 -6.03 42.21 -9.01
CA VAL A 641 -4.96 42.36 -8.02
C VAL A 641 -4.44 40.98 -7.64
N VAL A 642 -3.12 40.88 -7.40
CA VAL A 642 -2.50 39.73 -6.73
C VAL A 642 -1.80 40.22 -5.45
N THR A 643 -2.09 39.56 -4.33
CA THR A 643 -1.53 39.89 -3.00
C THR A 643 -0.37 38.95 -2.67
N LEU A 644 0.79 39.52 -2.35
CA LEU A 644 1.89 38.83 -1.68
C LEU A 644 1.65 38.90 -0.17
N SER A 645 1.61 37.75 0.50
CA SER A 645 1.62 37.68 1.96
C SER A 645 2.93 37.11 2.44
N PHE A 646 3.60 37.83 3.31
CA PHE A 646 4.85 37.44 3.95
C PHE A 646 4.48 36.97 5.37
N SER A 647 4.51 35.66 5.66
CA SER A 647 4.20 35.20 7.02
C SER A 647 5.46 35.18 7.90
N GLU A 648 5.38 35.82 9.05
CA GLU A 648 6.33 35.63 10.16
C GLU A 648 5.91 34.38 10.94
N LEU A 649 6.80 33.38 11.01
CA LEU A 649 6.63 32.28 11.97
C LEU A 649 6.99 32.81 13.37
N GLN A 650 5.98 33.06 14.20
CA GLN A 650 6.14 33.06 15.65
C GLN A 650 5.86 31.65 16.18
N PHE A 651 6.89 31.00 16.72
CA PHE A 651 6.76 29.91 17.68
C PHE A 651 7.84 30.08 18.76
N GLY A 652 7.44 30.06 20.04
CA GLY A 652 8.34 29.87 21.18
C GLY A 652 8.23 30.92 22.28
N GLU A 653 8.04 30.42 23.51
CA GLU A 653 7.76 31.14 24.75
C GLU A 653 8.84 32.15 25.21
N ALA A 654 8.39 33.06 26.08
CA ALA A 654 9.13 33.89 27.03
C ALA A 654 10.67 33.98 26.91
N GLY A 655 11.15 35.12 26.39
CA GLY A 655 12.39 35.73 26.86
C GLY A 655 13.54 35.82 25.86
N ASN A 656 13.42 36.65 24.82
CA ASN A 656 14.53 37.46 24.32
C ASN A 656 14.03 38.60 23.41
N THR A 657 13.99 39.82 23.93
CA THR A 657 13.77 41.03 23.12
C THR A 657 15.09 41.47 22.51
N SER A 658 15.37 41.17 21.23
CA SER A 658 16.10 42.03 20.28
C SER A 658 16.60 41.29 19.03
N SER A 659 15.72 41.07 18.06
CA SER A 659 16.13 41.06 16.66
C SER A 659 14.96 41.54 15.82
N LYS A 660 14.97 42.82 15.44
CA LYS A 660 14.10 43.30 14.36
C LYS A 660 14.45 42.49 13.10
N PRO A 661 13.48 42.00 12.32
CA PRO A 661 13.81 41.30 11.08
C PRO A 661 14.50 42.29 10.13
N GLN A 662 15.56 41.84 9.46
CA GLN A 662 16.20 42.62 8.41
C GLN A 662 15.25 42.65 7.21
N PHE A 663 14.66 43.81 6.94
CA PHE A 663 13.82 44.03 5.76
C PHE A 663 14.56 44.96 4.78
N GLY A 664 14.77 44.43 3.58
CA GLY A 664 15.37 45.08 2.42
C GLY A 664 15.37 44.06 1.29
N GLY A 665 14.71 44.38 0.17
CA GLY A 665 14.61 43.44 -0.95
C GLY A 665 13.99 44.03 -2.21
N THR A 666 14.14 43.31 -3.32
CA THR A 666 13.61 43.67 -4.64
C THR A 666 12.59 42.64 -5.08
N LEU A 667 11.44 43.14 -5.56
CA LEU A 667 10.38 42.38 -6.18
C LEU A 667 10.41 42.61 -7.68
N ARG A 668 10.37 41.56 -8.50
CA ARG A 668 10.37 41.66 -9.97
C ARG A 668 9.22 40.86 -10.56
N LEU A 669 8.37 41.50 -11.36
CA LEU A 669 7.33 40.86 -12.14
C LEU A 669 7.85 40.54 -13.55
N ARG A 670 7.71 39.30 -13.99
CA ARG A 670 8.10 38.83 -15.32
C ARG A 670 6.97 38.12 -16.05
N ASN A 671 6.99 38.18 -17.38
CA ASN A 671 6.12 37.34 -18.22
C ASN A 671 6.71 35.93 -18.44
N GLU A 672 5.96 35.08 -19.15
CA GLU A 672 6.36 33.72 -19.52
C GLU A 672 7.66 33.60 -20.33
N LEU A 673 8.07 34.68 -21.01
CA LEU A 673 9.34 34.75 -21.75
C LEU A 673 10.51 35.22 -20.86
N GLY A 674 10.28 35.42 -19.56
CA GLY A 674 11.27 35.92 -18.61
C GLY A 674 11.58 37.41 -18.72
N GLN A 675 10.81 38.18 -19.51
CA GLN A 675 11.01 39.63 -19.64
C GLN A 675 10.52 40.35 -18.38
N LEU A 676 11.33 41.27 -17.85
CA LEU A 676 10.97 42.12 -16.72
C LEU A 676 9.92 43.15 -17.12
N LEU A 677 8.77 43.14 -16.44
CA LEU A 677 7.66 44.04 -16.67
C LEU A 677 7.64 45.18 -15.66
N GLU A 678 7.90 44.87 -14.39
CA GLU A 678 7.88 45.84 -13.29
C GLU A 678 8.84 45.40 -12.18
N GLU A 679 9.52 46.37 -11.56
CA GLU A 679 10.39 46.15 -10.40
C GLU A 679 9.98 47.10 -9.26
N ARG A 680 9.86 46.57 -8.04
CA ARG A 680 9.53 47.34 -6.84
C ARG A 680 10.54 47.04 -5.73
N ARG A 681 10.83 48.05 -4.91
CA ARG A 681 11.67 47.89 -3.72
C ARG A 681 10.80 47.78 -2.47
N LEU A 682 11.15 46.84 -1.60
CA LEU A 682 10.54 46.70 -0.28
C LEU A 682 11.36 47.53 0.71
N ASP A 683 10.92 48.77 0.92
CA ASP A 683 11.61 49.75 1.75
C ASP A 683 11.13 49.75 3.22
N GLU A 684 9.96 49.15 3.52
CA GLU A 684 9.36 49.10 4.87
C GLU A 684 8.80 47.69 5.19
N PRO A 685 8.70 47.31 6.49
CA PRO A 685 8.12 46.04 6.92
C PRO A 685 6.67 45.92 6.42
N THR A 686 6.43 44.93 5.56
CA THR A 686 5.13 44.75 4.90
C THR A 686 4.70 43.30 5.08
N GLU A 687 3.63 43.06 5.85
CA GLU A 687 3.06 41.71 6.03
C GLU A 687 2.29 41.26 4.78
N ARG A 688 1.67 42.21 4.09
CA ARG A 688 0.91 41.98 2.84
C ARG A 688 1.10 43.13 1.87
N MET A 689 1.29 42.79 0.61
CA MET A 689 1.44 43.74 -0.48
C MET A 689 0.53 43.38 -1.64
N ASP A 690 -0.37 44.29 -1.98
CA ASP A 690 -1.21 44.17 -3.16
C ASP A 690 -0.48 44.70 -4.40
N TRP A 691 -0.55 43.93 -5.48
CA TRP A 691 0.01 44.29 -6.78
C TRP A 691 -1.13 44.33 -7.81
N ASP A 692 -1.42 45.52 -8.32
CA ASP A 692 -2.39 45.73 -9.41
C ASP A 692 -1.87 45.10 -10.70
N VAL A 693 -2.65 44.17 -11.26
CA VAL A 693 -2.33 43.43 -12.48
C VAL A 693 -3.36 43.67 -13.58
N ASN A 694 -4.23 44.67 -13.45
CA ASN A 694 -5.26 45.01 -14.44
C ASN A 694 -4.69 45.34 -15.83
N SER A 695 -3.47 45.89 -15.88
CA SER A 695 -2.79 46.27 -17.12
C SER A 695 -2.13 45.08 -17.84
N LEU A 696 -2.10 43.90 -17.21
CA LEU A 696 -1.53 42.69 -17.79
C LEU A 696 -2.57 41.98 -18.67
N ASN A 697 -2.13 41.46 -19.81
CA ASN A 697 -2.96 40.58 -20.62
C ASN A 697 -3.18 39.24 -19.89
N PRO A 698 -4.26 38.51 -20.18
CA PRO A 698 -4.42 37.14 -19.68
C PRO A 698 -3.22 36.27 -20.05
N GLY A 699 -2.67 35.53 -19.10
CA GLY A 699 -1.43 34.77 -19.31
C GLY A 699 -0.70 34.40 -18.03
N LEU A 700 0.48 33.77 -18.19
CA LEU A 700 1.32 33.31 -17.09
C LEU A 700 2.37 34.36 -16.69
N TYR A 701 2.48 34.62 -15.39
CA TYR A 701 3.41 35.60 -14.83
C TYR A 701 4.16 35.05 -13.61
N PHE A 702 5.34 35.60 -13.37
CA PHE A 702 6.23 35.22 -12.27
C PHE A 702 6.61 36.45 -11.45
N ILE A 703 6.59 36.33 -10.12
CA ILE A 703 7.09 37.34 -9.19
C ILE A 703 8.31 36.79 -8.48
N GLU A 704 9.48 37.37 -8.76
CA GLU A 704 10.72 37.07 -8.07
C GLU A 704 10.83 37.96 -6.82
N VAL A 705 11.08 37.35 -5.67
CA VAL A 705 11.33 38.03 -4.40
C VAL A 705 12.77 37.79 -4.00
N GLN A 706 13.58 38.84 -4.02
CA GLN A 706 14.96 38.82 -3.60
C GLN A 706 15.12 39.66 -2.32
N ARG A 707 15.21 39.00 -1.16
CA ARG A 707 15.51 39.68 0.11
C ARG A 707 17.01 39.64 0.38
N GLU A 708 17.56 40.68 1.00
CA GLU A 708 18.98 40.73 1.36
C GLU A 708 19.35 39.52 2.25
N GLY A 709 20.37 38.76 1.84
CA GLY A 709 20.84 37.58 2.57
C GLY A 709 20.01 36.30 2.43
N GLN A 710 18.95 36.28 1.61
CA GLN A 710 18.14 35.08 1.33
C GLN A 710 18.20 34.67 -0.15
N ALA A 711 17.98 33.38 -0.42
CA ALA A 711 17.81 32.89 -1.78
C ALA A 711 16.58 33.55 -2.45
N THR A 712 16.69 33.87 -3.74
CA THR A 712 15.58 34.42 -4.52
C THR A 712 14.46 33.40 -4.61
N GLN A 713 13.25 33.81 -4.23
CA GLN A 713 12.05 32.99 -4.38
C GLN A 713 11.28 33.41 -5.63
N VAL A 714 10.75 32.46 -6.39
CA VAL A 714 9.95 32.75 -7.58
C VAL A 714 8.55 32.20 -7.37
N LEU A 715 7.57 33.07 -7.46
CA LEU A 715 6.16 32.76 -7.24
C LEU A 715 5.41 32.89 -8.57
N ARG A 716 4.56 31.92 -8.89
CA ARG A 716 3.84 31.83 -10.17
C ARG A 716 2.37 32.21 -10.00
N PHE A 717 1.83 33.06 -10.87
CA PHE A 717 0.39 33.31 -10.93
C PHE A 717 -0.13 33.42 -12.37
N VAL A 718 -1.42 33.13 -12.55
CA VAL A 718 -2.14 33.25 -13.82
C VAL A 718 -3.01 34.49 -13.77
N LYS A 719 -2.88 35.39 -14.76
CA LYS A 719 -3.83 36.48 -15.00
C LYS A 719 -5.01 35.92 -15.81
N ALA A 720 -6.21 35.95 -15.22
CA ALA A 720 -7.46 35.60 -15.91
C ALA A 720 -8.05 36.83 -16.62
N GLU A 721 -9.01 36.59 -17.54
CA GLU A 721 -9.78 37.66 -18.22
C GLU A 721 -10.50 38.60 -17.25
#